data_AF-A0A9W7XKT7-F1
#
_entry.id   AF-A0A9W7XKT7-F1
#
_cell.length_a   1.000
_cell.length_b   1.000
_cell.length_c   1.000
_cell.angle_alpha   90.00
_cell.angle_beta   90.00
_cell.angle_gamma   90.00
#
_symmetry.space_group_name_H-M   'P 1'
#
loop_
_entity.id
_entity.type
_entity.pdbx_description
1 polymer ?
#
loop_
_entity_poly.entity_id
_entity_poly.type
_entity_poly.pdbx_seq_one_letter_code
_entity_poly.pdbx_strand_id
1 'polypeptide(L)'
;ANANANANANANASPASHSSQEAAFDYEGLYQAKLAKKHADKSYRYFNNINRLAMRYPQAHTANASNVVTVWCSNDYLGQSKNPVVTQAMKTALDTYGAGAGGTRNIAGNSALHVRLEAELARLHRKEAALVFSSCFVANDATISTLCSALPDCVIFSDKMNHASMIQGIRNSRARKHVFGHNDLEHLEQLLAQYPRSTPKMIAFESVYSMSGTVGRIPEICALARKYGAITFLDEVHAVGMYGPHGAGVAEHYDYEASLHAAPGERIAGSVLDQVDIVTGTLGKAFGIVGGYIAASSSLVDMIRSYAPGFIFTTSLPPPINAGAVASIQYLYSSQRERFLQQTHMRELKADLASAGIPVVPNPSHIVPVLVGDAERAKMASDMLLAEHNIYVQSINYPTVPVGEERLRITPSPGHDDFMRARLVSALDSVWNKLGLRRSADWARAGGRCGVGESRSNSELHVGWKRGVEYVWEDHQLKQAHDAELARKGGVPITPAIPETVQQVIAAATMAYKSLETATGLEDQWTASVPLPFMTESKLNIDRQALESLLTENFFYAPSFAIYGGVAGLYDYGPTGTALQQNLINMWRQHFIIEEDMLEVDCSIMTLSDVLKTSGHVEKFADWMCKDTKTGEIFRADHLVEGVLESRLEGDALARKMAGVAISDAGAADAGEQASSANKDKKKNKKKAGAIVAVKLDDQVVEEYKSILAQIDNYDGKGLGELIARFDIRNPATGNEVTQPVEFNLMFESNIGPTGHLKGYLRPETAQGQFLNFTRLLEFNNGKMPFASAMVGRSFRNEISPRQGLLRVREFTMAEIEHYVDPKNKDHPRFDEVADIKLSLLPASVQLQGSAEPIQISIREAVAQGIIDNKTLGYFMGRIHLYLMAIGIKHELLRFRQHLQNEMAHYACDCWDAEIKNSYGWIECVGCADRSAYDLTVHANRTNKKMCVSENLPEPIVYDKVVCEVNSKVFGPRLRCAAKPVEDYLVGLSPTDLAAVRQALDTAGKAKVVLAGTAADGEYEITPDMVTIENRTVIEKKREYTPNVIEPSFGIGRILYSLIEHSYSVRAGDEQRAVLSFNPAVAPFKCLILPLSGNASFRQPVQDVARRLRTSGVPARIDNASSASIGRRYARNDEIGIPFAVTVDFDTVKDGSVTLRERDSTKQIRASVEEAVQLVKELVAGNTTWEDTMRKYPVFETAASE
;
A
#
# COMPACT_ATOMS: atom_id res chain seq x y z
N ALA A 1 3.73 -51.33 28.25
CA ALA A 1 2.73 -52.14 27.52
C ALA A 1 1.35 -51.93 28.16
N ASN A 2 0.55 -51.00 27.61
CA ASN A 2 -0.92 -50.87 27.73
C ASN A 2 -1.35 -49.44 27.38
N ALA A 3 -1.23 -49.04 26.11
CA ALA A 3 -1.86 -47.82 25.59
C ALA A 3 -2.19 -47.86 24.08
N ASN A 4 -2.25 -49.06 23.47
CA ASN A 4 -2.60 -49.21 22.04
C ASN A 4 -3.96 -49.90 21.81
N ALA A 5 -4.80 -50.05 22.83
CA ALA A 5 -6.06 -50.80 22.71
C ALA A 5 -7.30 -49.95 22.35
N ASN A 6 -7.25 -48.62 22.38
CA ASN A 6 -8.44 -47.77 22.18
C ASN A 6 -8.55 -47.03 20.83
N ALA A 7 -7.63 -47.23 19.89
CA ALA A 7 -7.67 -46.53 18.60
C ALA A 7 -8.46 -47.24 17.49
N ASN A 8 -8.82 -48.53 17.67
CA ASN A 8 -9.41 -49.35 16.59
C ASN A 8 -10.94 -49.48 16.63
N ALA A 9 -11.67 -48.73 17.47
CA ALA A 9 -13.13 -48.86 17.54
C ALA A 9 -13.92 -48.03 16.51
N ASN A 10 -13.32 -47.06 15.81
CA ASN A 10 -14.05 -46.15 14.90
C ASN A 10 -13.72 -46.28 13.41
N ALA A 11 -12.99 -47.31 13.00
CA ALA A 11 -12.60 -47.49 11.59
C ALA A 11 -13.73 -48.06 10.67
N ASN A 12 -14.92 -48.33 11.22
CA ASN A 12 -16.05 -48.91 10.49
C ASN A 12 -17.28 -48.00 10.39
N ALA A 13 -17.15 -46.69 10.65
CA ALA A 13 -18.24 -45.77 10.34
C ALA A 13 -18.30 -45.58 8.82
N SER A 14 -19.36 -46.11 8.19
CA SER A 14 -19.69 -45.79 6.81
C SER A 14 -19.75 -44.25 6.65
N PRO A 15 -19.38 -43.69 5.48
CA PRO A 15 -19.54 -42.27 5.22
C PRO A 15 -20.95 -41.83 5.60
N ALA A 16 -21.06 -40.74 6.36
CA ALA A 16 -22.36 -40.23 6.80
C ALA A 16 -23.26 -40.06 5.57
N SER A 17 -24.42 -40.71 5.58
CA SER A 17 -25.35 -40.61 4.46
C SER A 17 -25.84 -39.17 4.35
N HIS A 18 -25.52 -38.51 3.25
CA HIS A 18 -26.09 -37.21 2.87
C HIS A 18 -27.60 -37.28 2.58
N SER A 19 -28.21 -38.47 2.68
CA SER A 19 -29.66 -38.70 2.60
C SER A 19 -30.36 -38.73 3.97
N SER A 20 -29.66 -38.45 5.08
CA SER A 20 -30.27 -38.40 6.40
C SER A 20 -31.18 -37.16 6.53
N GLN A 21 -32.35 -37.32 7.12
CA GLN A 21 -33.25 -36.22 7.47
C GLN A 21 -32.86 -35.55 8.80
N GLU A 22 -31.59 -35.69 9.22
CA GLU A 22 -31.11 -35.08 10.45
C GLU A 22 -30.97 -33.57 10.28
N ALA A 23 -31.41 -32.81 11.28
CA ALA A 23 -31.24 -31.37 11.27
C ALA A 23 -29.74 -31.03 11.37
N ALA A 24 -29.30 -30.05 10.58
CA ALA A 24 -27.96 -29.49 10.72
C ALA A 24 -27.77 -28.91 12.14
N PHE A 25 -26.55 -28.97 12.65
CA PHE A 25 -26.20 -28.31 13.91
C PHE A 25 -26.48 -26.79 13.79
N ASP A 26 -27.17 -26.23 14.78
CA ASP A 26 -27.51 -24.81 14.81
C ASP A 26 -26.32 -23.98 15.32
N TYR A 27 -25.42 -23.66 14.39
CA TYR A 27 -24.27 -22.81 14.67
C TYR A 27 -24.70 -21.40 15.13
N GLU A 28 -25.73 -20.83 14.51
CA GLU A 28 -26.21 -19.48 14.83
C GLU A 28 -26.84 -19.42 16.22
N GLY A 29 -27.64 -20.43 16.60
CA GLY A 29 -28.20 -20.53 17.96
C GLY A 29 -27.11 -20.56 19.03
N LEU A 30 -25.99 -21.25 18.78
CA LEU A 30 -24.84 -21.22 19.69
C LEU A 30 -24.23 -19.81 19.79
N TYR A 31 -24.03 -19.11 18.67
CA TYR A 31 -23.46 -17.76 18.64
C TYR A 31 -24.35 -16.78 19.41
N GLN A 32 -25.66 -16.80 19.10
CA GLN A 32 -26.65 -15.98 19.77
C GLN A 32 -26.70 -16.26 21.28
N ALA A 33 -26.68 -17.52 21.69
CA ALA A 33 -26.67 -17.87 23.11
C ALA A 33 -25.41 -17.36 23.84
N LYS A 34 -24.23 -17.44 23.21
CA LYS A 34 -22.97 -16.92 23.77
C LYS A 34 -22.97 -15.39 23.88
N LEU A 35 -23.47 -14.70 22.86
CA LEU A 35 -23.60 -13.23 22.84
C LEU A 35 -24.66 -12.74 23.84
N ALA A 36 -25.81 -13.41 23.91
CA ALA A 36 -26.86 -13.12 24.89
C ALA A 36 -26.33 -13.21 26.33
N LYS A 37 -25.47 -14.19 26.63
CA LYS A 37 -24.79 -14.30 27.93
C LYS A 37 -23.91 -13.07 28.24
N LYS A 38 -23.16 -12.57 27.24
CA LYS A 38 -22.33 -11.36 27.36
C LYS A 38 -23.14 -10.08 27.56
N HIS A 39 -24.31 -9.99 26.93
CA HIS A 39 -25.24 -8.87 27.15
C HIS A 39 -25.93 -8.96 28.53
N ALA A 40 -26.29 -10.16 28.97
CA ALA A 40 -26.92 -10.39 30.26
C ALA A 40 -25.97 -10.11 31.44
N ASP A 41 -24.71 -10.56 31.34
CA ASP A 41 -23.67 -10.29 32.36
C ASP A 41 -22.99 -8.92 32.21
N LYS A 42 -23.45 -8.11 31.26
CA LYS A 42 -22.96 -6.75 30.95
C LYS A 42 -21.46 -6.68 30.62
N SER A 43 -20.82 -7.80 30.30
CA SER A 43 -19.41 -7.86 29.88
C SER A 43 -19.20 -7.72 28.37
N TYR A 44 -20.27 -7.56 27.59
CA TYR A 44 -20.20 -7.16 26.18
C TYR A 44 -19.54 -5.78 26.07
N ARG A 45 -18.56 -5.66 25.16
CA ARG A 45 -17.75 -4.44 25.02
C ARG A 45 -18.24 -3.61 23.85
N TYR A 46 -18.50 -2.34 24.12
CA TYR A 46 -18.68 -1.31 23.09
C TYR A 46 -17.38 -0.53 22.96
N PHE A 47 -16.83 -0.46 21.75
CA PHE A 47 -15.58 0.26 21.51
C PHE A 47 -15.87 1.72 21.17
N ASN A 48 -15.19 2.63 21.88
CA ASN A 48 -15.26 4.05 21.60
C ASN A 48 -14.32 4.40 20.43
N ASN A 49 -14.85 5.05 19.39
CA ASN A 49 -14.04 5.57 18.30
C ASN A 49 -13.23 6.79 18.80
N ILE A 50 -11.92 6.63 18.98
CA ILE A 50 -11.01 7.63 19.55
C ILE A 50 -9.75 7.72 18.68
N ASN A 51 -9.58 8.86 18.01
CA ASN A 51 -8.51 9.11 17.05
C ASN A 51 -7.51 10.11 17.66
N ARG A 52 -6.40 9.60 18.20
CA ARG A 52 -5.39 10.41 18.92
C ARG A 52 -4.66 11.36 17.98
N LEU A 53 -4.53 12.62 18.37
CA LEU A 53 -3.93 13.68 17.57
C LEU A 53 -2.46 13.88 17.95
N ALA A 54 -1.53 13.48 17.08
CA ALA A 54 -0.09 13.56 17.36
C ALA A 54 0.38 14.99 17.72
N MET A 55 -0.08 15.99 16.95
CA MET A 55 0.27 17.41 17.15
C MET A 55 -0.43 18.07 18.34
N ARG A 56 -1.46 17.44 18.90
CA ARG A 56 -2.27 17.96 20.01
C ARG A 56 -2.31 17.00 21.19
N TYR A 57 -1.33 16.11 21.31
CA TYR A 57 -1.25 15.15 22.40
C TYR A 57 -1.38 15.84 23.76
N PRO A 58 -2.22 15.36 24.69
CA PRO A 58 -2.92 14.06 24.72
C PRO A 58 -4.37 14.09 24.20
N GLN A 59 -4.73 15.03 23.32
CA GLN A 59 -6.07 15.13 22.75
C GLN A 59 -6.34 14.11 21.63
N ALA A 60 -7.61 13.80 21.43
CA ALA A 60 -8.14 12.96 20.36
C ALA A 60 -9.47 13.54 19.84
N HIS A 61 -9.93 13.11 18.68
CA HIS A 61 -11.32 13.32 18.28
C HIS A 61 -12.12 12.01 18.31
N THR A 62 -13.43 12.12 18.49
CA THR A 62 -14.34 10.96 18.38
C THR A 62 -14.61 10.60 16.91
N ALA A 63 -15.68 9.86 16.60
CA ALA A 63 -16.12 9.67 15.21
C ALA A 63 -16.38 11.01 14.49
N ASN A 64 -16.76 12.07 15.23
CA ASN A 64 -16.83 13.43 14.73
C ASN A 64 -15.51 14.17 15.02
N ALA A 65 -14.81 14.61 13.97
CA ALA A 65 -13.54 15.32 14.05
C ALA A 65 -13.60 16.63 14.87
N SER A 66 -14.76 17.28 14.92
CA SER A 66 -14.97 18.50 15.72
C SER A 66 -15.10 18.23 17.22
N ASN A 67 -15.48 17.00 17.61
CA ASN A 67 -15.63 16.62 19.00
C ASN A 67 -14.28 16.14 19.56
N VAL A 68 -13.50 17.11 20.05
CA VAL A 68 -12.18 16.89 20.64
C VAL A 68 -12.28 16.59 22.13
N VAL A 69 -11.62 15.52 22.55
CA VAL A 69 -11.57 15.02 23.94
C VAL A 69 -10.14 14.89 24.43
N THR A 70 -9.92 15.03 25.73
CA THR A 70 -8.62 14.77 26.38
C THR A 70 -8.54 13.31 26.81
N VAL A 71 -7.54 12.57 26.34
CA VAL A 71 -7.39 11.14 26.60
C VAL A 71 -6.54 10.87 27.83
N TRP A 72 -7.18 10.32 28.87
CA TRP A 72 -6.55 10.04 30.17
C TRP A 72 -6.32 8.55 30.44
N CYS A 73 -6.67 7.66 29.51
CA CYS A 73 -6.51 6.21 29.64
C CYS A 73 -5.63 5.58 28.54
N SER A 74 -4.81 6.39 27.86
CA SER A 74 -3.83 5.91 26.88
C SER A 74 -2.62 5.28 27.58
N ASN A 75 -2.13 4.15 27.07
CA ASN A 75 -0.88 3.55 27.53
C ASN A 75 0.36 4.06 26.77
N ASP A 76 0.22 5.06 25.89
CA ASP A 76 1.36 5.84 25.38
C ASP A 76 1.92 6.73 26.49
N TYR A 77 2.51 6.08 27.50
CA TYR A 77 2.81 6.62 28.82
C TYR A 77 3.74 7.83 28.80
N LEU A 78 4.62 7.89 27.80
CA LEU A 78 5.65 8.91 27.68
C LEU A 78 5.47 9.76 26.40
N GLY A 79 4.34 9.62 25.72
CA GLY A 79 4.02 10.37 24.49
C GLY A 79 5.01 10.09 23.35
N GLN A 80 5.58 8.89 23.29
CA GLN A 80 6.59 8.54 22.29
C GLN A 80 5.97 8.28 20.92
N SER A 81 4.68 7.93 20.84
CA SER A 81 4.02 7.71 19.55
C SER A 81 3.94 8.96 18.68
N LYS A 82 4.17 10.15 19.26
CA LYS A 82 4.25 11.44 18.57
C LYS A 82 5.63 12.09 18.65
N ASN A 83 6.61 11.43 19.27
CA ASN A 83 7.93 12.01 19.44
C ASN A 83 8.55 12.24 18.06
N PRO A 84 9.01 13.46 17.73
CA PRO A 84 9.58 13.77 16.42
C PRO A 84 10.72 12.83 16.03
N VAL A 85 11.62 12.48 16.97
CA VAL A 85 12.74 11.56 16.74
C VAL A 85 12.23 10.18 16.30
N VAL A 86 11.19 9.70 16.99
CA VAL A 86 10.54 8.42 16.69
C VAL A 86 9.84 8.48 15.33
N THR A 87 8.98 9.47 15.10
CA THR A 87 8.22 9.60 13.85
C THR A 87 9.14 9.83 12.65
N GLN A 88 10.25 10.56 12.81
CA GLN A 88 11.22 10.77 11.75
C GLN A 88 11.99 9.49 11.45
N ALA A 89 12.37 8.69 12.46
CA ALA A 89 12.99 7.39 12.23
C ALA A 89 12.04 6.43 11.51
N MET A 90 10.75 6.45 11.85
CA MET A 90 9.72 5.67 11.16
C MET A 90 9.56 6.10 9.70
N LYS A 91 9.37 7.40 9.43
CA LYS A 91 9.28 7.95 8.06
C LYS A 91 10.52 7.58 7.25
N THR A 92 11.69 7.83 7.82
CA THR A 92 12.96 7.46 7.21
C THR A 92 12.99 5.98 6.84
N ALA A 93 12.59 5.08 7.74
CA ALA A 93 12.55 3.66 7.46
C ALA A 93 11.43 3.24 6.48
N LEU A 94 10.31 3.95 6.45
CA LEU A 94 9.23 3.75 5.47
C LEU A 94 9.73 4.08 4.07
N ASP A 95 10.37 5.24 3.90
CA ASP A 95 10.97 5.65 2.63
C ASP A 95 12.11 4.70 2.21
N THR A 96 12.81 4.10 3.18
CA THR A 96 13.98 3.25 2.94
C THR A 96 13.62 1.81 2.59
N TYR A 97 12.69 1.22 3.34
CA TYR A 97 12.46 -0.22 3.35
C TYR A 97 11.02 -0.59 3.00
N GLY A 98 10.15 0.39 2.75
CA GLY A 98 8.74 0.18 2.49
C GLY A 98 7.92 -0.15 3.74
N ALA A 99 6.63 -0.41 3.52
CA ALA A 99 5.65 -0.56 4.60
C ALA A 99 5.70 -1.91 5.32
N GLY A 100 5.97 -3.01 4.62
CA GLY A 100 5.97 -4.36 5.19
C GLY A 100 7.36 -4.97 5.26
N ALA A 101 7.57 -5.93 6.17
CA ALA A 101 8.82 -6.71 6.20
C ALA A 101 8.92 -7.71 5.03
N GLY A 102 7.80 -8.01 4.35
CA GLY A 102 7.78 -8.88 3.16
C GLY A 102 7.96 -10.38 3.44
N GLY A 103 8.01 -10.81 4.71
CA GLY A 103 8.14 -12.22 5.06
C GLY A 103 8.35 -12.49 6.54
N THR A 104 8.63 -13.75 6.89
CA THR A 104 8.91 -14.19 8.26
C THR A 104 10.40 -14.00 8.59
N ARG A 105 10.80 -14.17 9.86
CA ARG A 105 12.22 -14.10 10.24
C ARG A 105 13.11 -15.07 9.45
N ASN A 106 12.58 -16.22 9.01
CA ASN A 106 13.38 -17.18 8.24
C ASN A 106 13.42 -16.86 6.74
N ILE A 107 12.38 -16.21 6.20
CA ILE A 107 12.19 -16.02 4.76
C ILE A 107 11.92 -14.54 4.50
N ALA A 108 12.93 -13.84 3.97
CA ALA A 108 12.89 -12.42 3.57
C ALA A 108 12.56 -11.36 4.66
N GLY A 109 12.05 -11.75 5.82
CA GLY A 109 11.63 -10.85 6.90
C GLY A 109 12.63 -10.66 8.04
N ASN A 110 13.90 -11.05 7.90
CA ASN A 110 14.96 -10.72 8.86
C ASN A 110 15.87 -9.62 8.30
N SER A 111 15.68 -8.41 8.82
CA SER A 111 16.41 -7.21 8.38
C SER A 111 17.39 -6.71 9.45
N ALA A 112 18.31 -5.83 9.05
CA ALA A 112 19.24 -5.18 9.98
C ALA A 112 18.53 -4.42 11.12
N LEU A 113 17.33 -3.89 10.87
CA LEU A 113 16.54 -3.20 11.89
C LEU A 113 16.01 -4.15 12.97
N HIS A 114 15.67 -5.40 12.63
CA HIS A 114 15.30 -6.41 13.63
C HIS A 114 16.49 -6.74 14.52
N VAL A 115 17.65 -7.00 13.90
CA VAL A 115 18.89 -7.30 14.62
C VAL A 115 19.31 -6.12 15.50
N ARG A 116 19.16 -4.88 15.01
CA ARG A 116 19.46 -3.68 15.80
C ARG A 116 18.50 -3.52 16.97
N LEU A 117 17.21 -3.71 16.76
CA LEU A 117 16.22 -3.64 17.83
C LEU A 117 16.50 -4.70 18.91
N GLU A 118 16.79 -5.94 18.51
CA GLU A 118 17.18 -7.01 19.44
C GLU A 118 18.45 -6.67 20.22
N ALA A 119 19.46 -6.10 19.57
CA ALA A 119 20.67 -5.64 20.23
C ALA A 119 20.40 -4.49 21.23
N GLU A 120 19.56 -3.51 20.87
CA GLU A 120 19.20 -2.40 21.78
C GLU A 120 18.39 -2.87 22.97
N LEU A 121 17.50 -3.86 22.79
CA LEU A 121 16.74 -4.46 23.86
C LEU A 121 17.63 -5.28 24.81
N ALA A 122 18.56 -6.07 24.25
CA ALA A 122 19.56 -6.79 25.04
C ALA A 122 20.44 -5.81 25.85
N ARG A 123 20.88 -4.72 25.21
CA ARG A 123 21.65 -3.63 25.85
C ARG A 123 20.86 -2.93 26.95
N LEU A 124 19.59 -2.60 26.71
CA LEU A 124 18.70 -1.96 27.69
C LEU A 124 18.59 -2.82 28.95
N HIS A 125 18.36 -4.12 28.79
CA HIS A 125 18.16 -5.05 29.90
C HIS A 125 19.46 -5.65 30.46
N ARG A 126 20.62 -5.26 29.92
CA ARG A 126 21.94 -5.81 30.29
C ARG A 126 21.95 -7.35 30.23
N LYS A 127 21.26 -7.90 29.22
CA LYS A 127 21.17 -9.35 28.94
C LYS A 127 21.99 -9.71 27.71
N GLU A 128 22.33 -10.99 27.60
CA GLU A 128 23.14 -11.50 26.49
C GLU A 128 22.44 -11.37 25.13
N ALA A 129 21.12 -11.55 25.09
CA ALA A 129 20.34 -11.47 23.87
C ALA A 129 18.89 -11.05 24.14
N ALA A 130 18.22 -10.60 23.08
CA ALA A 130 16.78 -10.39 23.06
C ALA A 130 16.18 -10.90 21.75
N LEU A 131 14.87 -11.14 21.76
CA LEU A 131 14.12 -11.63 20.60
C LEU A 131 12.80 -10.87 20.45
N VAL A 132 12.54 -10.34 19.25
CA VAL A 132 11.37 -9.52 18.97
C VAL A 132 10.23 -10.34 18.35
N PHE A 133 9.00 -10.05 18.80
CA PHE A 133 7.74 -10.66 18.41
C PHE A 133 6.73 -9.59 17.96
N SER A 134 5.66 -10.01 17.29
CA SER A 134 4.57 -9.14 16.83
C SER A 134 3.87 -8.37 17.95
N SER A 135 3.82 -8.92 19.16
CA SER A 135 3.31 -8.26 20.37
C SER A 135 3.88 -8.94 21.62
N CYS A 136 3.76 -8.28 22.78
CA CYS A 136 4.13 -8.92 24.04
C CYS A 136 3.14 -10.02 24.45
N PHE A 137 1.90 -9.99 23.94
CA PHE A 137 0.98 -11.10 24.12
C PHE A 137 1.56 -12.38 23.53
N VAL A 138 2.03 -12.29 22.27
CA VAL A 138 2.66 -13.41 21.56
C VAL A 138 4.00 -13.79 22.20
N ALA A 139 4.81 -12.81 22.62
CA ALA A 139 6.08 -13.09 23.30
C ALA A 139 5.87 -13.92 24.59
N ASN A 140 4.89 -13.53 25.42
CA ASN A 140 4.57 -14.25 26.66
C ASN A 140 4.03 -15.65 26.38
N ASP A 141 3.02 -15.77 25.51
CA ASP A 141 2.41 -17.05 25.16
C ASP A 141 3.45 -18.02 24.60
N ALA A 142 4.14 -17.62 23.54
CA ALA A 142 5.09 -18.45 22.83
C ALA A 142 6.28 -18.86 23.71
N THR A 143 6.81 -17.94 24.52
CA THR A 143 7.97 -18.24 25.39
C THR A 143 7.60 -19.22 26.49
N ILE A 144 6.52 -18.95 27.23
CA ILE A 144 6.10 -19.83 28.34
C ILE A 144 5.68 -21.19 27.78
N SER A 145 4.89 -21.22 26.69
CA SER A 145 4.42 -22.47 26.11
C SER A 145 5.57 -23.33 25.61
N THR A 146 6.52 -22.75 24.86
CA THR A 146 7.63 -23.50 24.27
C THR A 146 8.63 -23.96 25.33
N LEU A 147 9.02 -23.08 26.26
CA LEU A 147 10.01 -23.41 27.28
C LEU A 147 9.49 -24.46 28.26
N CYS A 148 8.30 -24.24 28.83
CA CYS A 148 7.77 -25.14 29.86
C CYS A 148 7.31 -26.49 29.29
N SER A 149 6.97 -26.57 27.99
CA SER A 149 6.69 -27.86 27.34
C SER A 149 7.96 -28.68 27.10
N ALA A 150 9.11 -28.02 26.93
CA ALA A 150 10.40 -28.67 26.69
C ALA A 150 11.10 -29.11 27.98
N LEU A 151 10.76 -28.49 29.13
CA LEU A 151 11.29 -28.85 30.44
C LEU A 151 10.54 -30.08 31.01
N PRO A 152 11.23 -31.21 31.30
CA PRO A 152 10.58 -32.41 31.83
C PRO A 152 9.88 -32.14 33.16
N ASP A 153 8.60 -32.51 33.27
CA ASP A 153 7.78 -32.35 34.48
C ASP A 153 7.78 -30.93 35.07
N CYS A 154 7.90 -29.90 34.22
CA CYS A 154 7.93 -28.51 34.64
C CYS A 154 6.71 -28.11 35.50
N VAL A 155 6.96 -27.31 36.55
CA VAL A 155 5.93 -26.74 37.42
C VAL A 155 5.99 -25.21 37.38
N ILE A 156 4.87 -24.57 37.05
CA ILE A 156 4.76 -23.11 36.95
C ILE A 156 4.05 -22.52 38.18
N PHE A 157 4.62 -21.49 38.79
CA PHE A 157 4.05 -20.73 39.90
C PHE A 157 3.67 -19.35 39.38
N SER A 158 2.37 -19.07 39.25
CA SER A 158 1.84 -17.84 38.66
C SER A 158 1.23 -16.95 39.73
N ASP A 159 1.58 -15.66 39.74
CA ASP A 159 0.82 -14.69 40.52
C ASP A 159 -0.64 -14.68 40.03
N LYS A 160 -1.60 -14.55 40.95
CA LYS A 160 -3.04 -14.55 40.65
C LYS A 160 -3.47 -13.41 39.73
N MET A 161 -2.75 -12.29 39.73
CA MET A 161 -3.07 -11.09 38.94
C MET A 161 -2.32 -10.99 37.61
N ASN A 162 -1.57 -12.03 37.22
CA ASN A 162 -0.87 -12.05 35.93
C ASN A 162 -1.79 -11.80 34.74
N HIS A 163 -1.23 -11.12 33.73
CA HIS A 163 -1.91 -10.76 32.51
C HIS A 163 -2.40 -11.99 31.74
N ALA A 164 -3.48 -11.78 30.96
CA ALA A 164 -4.12 -12.83 30.19
C ALA A 164 -3.17 -13.55 29.22
N SER A 165 -2.16 -12.86 28.67
CA SER A 165 -1.14 -13.45 27.81
C SER A 165 -0.31 -14.51 28.53
N MET A 166 0.11 -14.23 29.77
CA MET A 166 0.86 -15.17 30.60
C MET A 166 -0.01 -16.35 30.98
N ILE A 167 -1.26 -16.11 31.39
CA ILE A 167 -2.23 -17.18 31.69
C ILE A 167 -2.43 -18.08 30.48
N GLN A 168 -2.50 -17.51 29.27
CA GLN A 168 -2.65 -18.27 28.03
C GLN A 168 -1.40 -19.12 27.73
N GLY A 169 -0.19 -18.55 27.84
CA GLY A 169 1.06 -19.29 27.71
C GLY A 169 1.17 -20.46 28.68
N ILE A 170 0.81 -20.24 29.94
CA ILE A 170 0.75 -21.28 30.97
C ILE A 170 -0.23 -22.37 30.58
N ARG A 171 -1.43 -22.03 30.11
CA ARG A 171 -2.42 -23.03 29.65
C ARG A 171 -1.92 -23.82 28.44
N ASN A 172 -1.32 -23.14 27.47
CA ASN A 172 -0.80 -23.74 26.24
C ASN A 172 0.40 -24.68 26.52
N SER A 173 1.20 -24.40 27.56
CA SER A 173 2.30 -25.26 27.98
C SER A 173 1.86 -26.64 28.49
N ARG A 174 0.61 -26.77 28.97
CA ARG A 174 0.08 -27.95 29.68
C ARG A 174 0.88 -28.40 30.91
N ALA A 175 1.86 -27.61 31.35
CA ALA A 175 2.65 -27.87 32.54
C ALA A 175 1.77 -27.84 33.80
N ARG A 176 2.24 -28.52 34.86
CA ARG A 176 1.58 -28.39 36.18
C ARG A 176 1.71 -26.94 36.63
N LYS A 177 0.69 -26.42 37.31
CA LYS A 177 0.72 -25.03 37.77
C LYS A 177 0.11 -24.84 39.14
N HIS A 178 0.64 -23.87 39.86
CA HIS A 178 0.10 -23.32 41.10
C HIS A 178 -0.13 -21.82 40.93
N VAL A 179 -1.24 -21.33 41.47
CA VAL A 179 -1.54 -19.89 41.49
C VAL A 179 -1.39 -19.42 42.93
N PHE A 180 -0.39 -18.56 43.19
CA PHE A 180 -0.16 -18.00 44.52
C PHE A 180 -0.93 -16.68 44.70
N GLY A 181 -1.15 -16.28 45.96
CA GLY A 181 -1.84 -15.03 46.28
C GLY A 181 -1.09 -13.83 45.72
N HIS A 182 -1.78 -12.76 45.31
CA HIS A 182 -1.11 -11.61 44.71
C HIS A 182 -0.08 -11.01 45.66
N ASN A 183 1.19 -10.95 45.24
CA ASN A 183 2.33 -10.51 46.06
C ASN A 183 2.54 -11.31 47.38
N ASP A 184 1.92 -12.48 47.54
CA ASP A 184 2.01 -13.32 48.73
C ASP A 184 3.20 -14.28 48.65
N LEU A 185 4.33 -13.83 49.20
CA LEU A 185 5.59 -14.58 49.15
C LEU A 185 5.61 -15.79 50.09
N GLU A 186 4.86 -15.75 51.19
CA GLU A 186 4.76 -16.89 52.11
C GLU A 186 4.02 -18.04 51.43
N HIS A 187 2.88 -17.74 50.78
CA HIS A 187 2.16 -18.74 50.00
C HIS A 187 2.99 -19.25 48.82
N LEU A 188 3.70 -18.37 48.10
CA LEU A 188 4.63 -18.79 47.04
C LEU A 188 5.70 -19.75 47.58
N GLU A 189 6.34 -19.43 48.70
CA GLU A 189 7.36 -20.28 49.33
C GLU A 189 6.78 -21.63 49.78
N GLN A 190 5.59 -21.65 50.38
CA GLN A 190 4.89 -22.88 50.76
C GLN A 190 4.62 -23.79 49.56
N LEU A 191 4.24 -23.21 48.41
CA LEU A 191 4.00 -23.96 47.18
C LEU A 191 5.32 -24.49 46.58
N LEU A 192 6.37 -23.68 46.57
CA LEU A 192 7.70 -24.08 46.07
C LEU A 192 8.31 -25.21 46.90
N ALA A 193 8.14 -25.17 48.23
CA ALA A 193 8.69 -26.15 49.16
C ALA A 193 8.09 -27.57 49.00
N GLN A 194 6.96 -27.70 48.29
CA GLN A 194 6.35 -29.01 48.00
C GLN A 194 7.14 -29.85 46.99
N TYR A 195 8.12 -29.25 46.30
CA TYR A 195 8.88 -29.90 45.24
C TYR A 195 10.38 -29.98 45.57
N PRO A 196 11.05 -31.09 45.21
CA PRO A 196 12.51 -31.16 45.26
C PRO A 196 13.16 -30.00 44.50
N ARG A 197 14.29 -29.51 45.00
CA ARG A 197 15.07 -28.44 44.34
C ARG A 197 15.40 -28.78 42.87
N SER A 198 15.60 -30.06 42.56
CA SER A 198 15.92 -30.56 41.21
C SER A 198 14.76 -30.54 40.21
N THR A 199 13.50 -30.45 40.65
CA THR A 199 12.36 -30.34 39.73
C THR A 199 12.45 -29.03 38.93
N PRO A 200 12.30 -29.02 37.59
CA PRO A 200 12.25 -27.78 36.83
C PRO A 200 11.05 -26.92 37.22
N LYS A 201 11.28 -25.65 37.56
CA LYS A 201 10.25 -24.73 38.04
C LYS A 201 10.38 -23.37 37.35
N MET A 202 9.25 -22.71 37.10
CA MET A 202 9.20 -21.32 36.66
C MET A 202 8.31 -20.50 37.60
N ILE A 203 8.79 -19.35 38.08
CA ILE A 203 7.96 -18.36 38.78
C ILE A 203 7.62 -17.24 37.78
N ALA A 204 6.35 -17.09 37.45
CA ALA A 204 5.85 -16.12 36.49
C ALA A 204 5.10 -14.99 37.20
N PHE A 205 5.53 -13.75 37.01
CA PHE A 205 4.98 -12.56 37.67
C PHE A 205 5.22 -11.27 36.85
N GLU A 206 4.56 -10.18 37.20
CA GLU A 206 4.75 -8.87 36.59
C GLU A 206 5.55 -7.95 37.52
N SER A 207 6.23 -6.96 36.94
CA SER A 207 6.85 -5.90 37.72
C SER A 207 5.83 -4.87 38.20
N VAL A 208 4.90 -4.45 37.34
CA VAL A 208 3.83 -3.48 37.64
C VAL A 208 2.50 -4.02 37.11
N TYR A 209 1.59 -4.33 38.03
CA TYR A 209 0.28 -4.87 37.70
C TYR A 209 -0.69 -3.77 37.29
N SER A 210 -1.07 -3.74 36.02
CA SER A 210 -1.66 -2.54 35.42
C SER A 210 -3.01 -2.08 35.96
N MET A 211 -3.80 -2.97 36.56
CA MET A 211 -5.15 -2.62 37.02
C MET A 211 -5.16 -1.97 38.41
N SER A 212 -4.20 -2.35 39.26
CA SER A 212 -4.04 -1.84 40.62
C SER A 212 -2.87 -0.87 40.75
N GLY A 213 -1.87 -0.95 39.86
CA GLY A 213 -0.61 -0.24 39.98
C GLY A 213 0.33 -0.82 41.03
N THR A 214 0.01 -1.98 41.59
CA THR A 214 0.89 -2.69 42.55
C THR A 214 2.15 -3.18 41.85
N VAL A 215 3.22 -3.37 42.63
CA VAL A 215 4.55 -3.69 42.13
C VAL A 215 5.00 -5.04 42.66
N GLY A 216 5.65 -5.86 41.84
CA GLY A 216 6.19 -7.16 42.26
C GLY A 216 7.35 -7.03 43.26
N ARG A 217 7.45 -7.97 44.21
CA ARG A 217 8.60 -8.11 45.12
C ARG A 217 9.76 -8.86 44.44
N ILE A 218 10.33 -8.25 43.40
CA ILE A 218 11.30 -8.87 42.47
C ILE A 218 12.51 -9.48 43.21
N PRO A 219 13.22 -8.78 44.11
CA PRO A 219 14.41 -9.32 44.77
C PRO A 219 14.10 -10.56 45.60
N GLU A 220 13.00 -10.54 46.34
CA GLU A 220 12.56 -11.65 47.18
C GLU A 220 12.10 -12.85 46.35
N ILE A 221 11.40 -12.61 45.23
CA ILE A 221 11.03 -13.68 44.28
C ILE A 221 12.28 -14.31 43.67
N CYS A 222 13.28 -13.52 43.25
CA CYS A 222 14.56 -14.03 42.77
C CYS A 222 15.32 -14.84 43.86
N ALA A 223 15.25 -14.41 45.12
CA ALA A 223 15.82 -15.15 46.23
C ALA A 223 15.14 -16.52 46.43
N LEU A 224 13.80 -16.56 46.37
CA LEU A 224 13.03 -17.82 46.40
C LEU A 224 13.35 -18.71 45.20
N ALA A 225 13.47 -18.13 44.00
CA ALA A 225 13.83 -18.87 42.79
C ALA A 225 15.18 -19.59 42.97
N ARG A 226 16.21 -18.91 43.47
CA ARG A 226 17.51 -19.53 43.78
C ARG A 226 17.45 -20.55 44.92
N LYS A 227 16.65 -20.29 45.96
CA LYS A 227 16.49 -21.21 47.10
C LYS A 227 15.90 -22.55 46.65
N TYR A 228 14.90 -22.51 45.77
CA TYR A 228 14.12 -23.68 45.36
C TYR A 228 14.45 -24.21 43.95
N GLY A 229 15.41 -23.62 43.24
CA GLY A 229 15.84 -24.07 41.92
C GLY A 229 14.80 -23.80 40.83
N ALA A 230 14.22 -22.60 40.82
CA ALA A 230 13.31 -22.13 39.79
C ALA A 230 13.98 -21.05 38.91
N ILE A 231 13.51 -20.91 37.68
CA ILE A 231 13.76 -19.73 36.84
C ILE A 231 12.66 -18.69 37.05
N THR A 232 12.97 -17.41 36.82
CA THR A 232 12.00 -16.31 36.89
C THR A 232 11.60 -15.82 35.50
N PHE A 233 10.29 -15.67 35.28
CA PHE A 233 9.70 -15.01 34.13
C PHE A 233 9.05 -13.71 34.61
N LEU A 234 9.67 -12.58 34.29
CA LEU A 234 9.25 -11.25 34.71
C LEU A 234 8.69 -10.47 33.53
N ASP A 235 7.42 -10.09 33.60
CA ASP A 235 6.80 -9.19 32.62
C ASP A 235 6.93 -7.72 33.09
N GLU A 236 7.69 -6.92 32.34
CA GLU A 236 7.96 -5.50 32.59
C GLU A 236 7.19 -4.57 31.64
N VAL A 237 6.12 -5.06 31.01
CA VAL A 237 5.32 -4.32 30.01
C VAL A 237 4.80 -2.97 30.51
N HIS A 238 4.46 -2.87 31.80
CA HIS A 238 3.98 -1.65 32.44
C HIS A 238 5.08 -0.91 33.21
N ALA A 239 6.34 -1.15 32.85
CA ALA A 239 7.48 -0.56 33.52
C ALA A 239 8.60 -0.07 32.59
N VAL A 240 8.87 -0.81 31.51
CA VAL A 240 9.87 -0.42 30.51
C VAL A 240 9.57 0.99 29.97
N GLY A 241 10.63 1.77 29.76
CA GLY A 241 10.63 3.20 29.48
C GLY A 241 10.47 4.10 30.72
N MET A 242 9.82 3.62 31.79
CA MET A 242 9.32 4.46 32.91
C MET A 242 10.09 4.31 34.22
N TYR A 243 10.71 3.15 34.47
CA TYR A 243 11.47 2.88 35.69
C TYR A 243 12.91 2.47 35.39
N GLY A 244 13.76 2.69 36.38
CA GLY A 244 15.22 2.72 36.28
C GLY A 244 15.74 4.02 35.64
N PRO A 245 17.04 4.33 35.80
CA PRO A 245 17.61 5.53 35.23
C PRO A 245 17.61 5.55 33.70
N HIS A 246 17.57 4.39 33.05
CA HIS A 246 17.54 4.27 31.58
C HIS A 246 16.20 3.79 31.03
N GLY A 247 15.22 3.56 31.90
CA GLY A 247 13.93 3.00 31.49
C GLY A 247 13.97 1.49 31.23
N ALA A 248 14.88 0.72 31.83
CA ALA A 248 14.88 -0.73 31.61
C ALA A 248 13.79 -1.46 32.41
N GLY A 249 13.21 -0.85 33.44
CA GLY A 249 12.11 -1.42 34.22
C GLY A 249 12.31 -1.31 35.73
N VAL A 250 11.41 -1.89 36.51
CA VAL A 250 11.49 -1.87 37.98
C VAL A 250 12.68 -2.68 38.47
N ALA A 251 13.04 -3.78 37.77
CA ALA A 251 14.21 -4.56 38.12
C ALA A 251 15.51 -3.73 38.06
N GLU A 252 15.65 -2.83 37.08
CA GLU A 252 16.76 -1.86 37.04
C GLU A 252 16.66 -0.85 38.20
N HIS A 253 15.45 -0.44 38.55
CA HIS A 253 15.22 0.61 39.55
C HIS A 253 15.61 0.20 40.98
N TYR A 254 15.62 -1.10 41.32
CA TYR A 254 16.13 -1.56 42.62
C TYR A 254 17.60 -1.19 42.82
N ASP A 255 18.39 -1.21 41.75
CA ASP A 255 19.81 -0.88 41.72
C ASP A 255 20.05 0.45 40.97
N TYR A 256 19.19 1.45 41.22
CA TYR A 256 19.17 2.73 40.50
C TYR A 256 20.54 3.40 40.41
N GLU A 257 21.22 3.62 41.54
CA GLU A 257 22.52 4.31 41.57
C GLU A 257 23.61 3.50 40.87
N ALA A 258 23.68 2.19 41.11
CA ALA A 258 24.65 1.33 40.43
C ALA A 258 24.41 1.33 38.91
N SER A 259 23.14 1.31 38.50
CA SER A 259 22.74 1.34 37.10
C SER A 259 23.12 2.65 36.44
N LEU A 260 22.84 3.79 37.10
CA LEU A 260 23.12 5.14 36.60
C LEU A 260 24.61 5.36 36.29
N HIS A 261 25.49 4.78 37.10
CA HIS A 261 26.95 4.95 36.97
C HIS A 261 27.63 3.86 36.11
N ALA A 262 26.94 2.77 35.81
CA ALA A 262 27.48 1.69 34.98
C ALA A 262 27.50 2.09 33.49
N ALA A 263 28.48 1.58 32.75
CA ALA A 263 28.57 1.83 31.32
C ALA A 263 27.36 1.26 30.56
N PRO A 264 27.01 1.81 29.38
CA PRO A 264 25.85 1.35 28.63
C PRO A 264 25.91 -0.14 28.28
N GLY A 265 24.90 -0.90 28.72
CA GLY A 265 24.82 -2.35 28.51
C GLY A 265 25.78 -3.17 29.38
N GLU A 266 26.58 -2.54 30.26
CA GLU A 266 27.46 -3.25 31.18
C GLU A 266 26.65 -4.13 32.13
N ARG A 267 27.03 -5.40 32.25
CA ARG A 267 26.38 -6.31 33.19
C ARG A 267 26.77 -5.95 34.62
N ILE A 268 25.78 -5.67 35.47
CA ILE A 268 26.00 -5.40 36.90
C ILE A 268 25.77 -6.70 37.67
N ALA A 269 26.85 -7.44 37.89
CA ALA A 269 26.79 -8.75 38.52
C ALA A 269 26.09 -8.69 39.89
N GLY A 270 25.06 -9.51 40.08
CA GLY A 270 24.31 -9.57 41.34
C GLY A 270 23.23 -8.50 41.51
N SER A 271 23.07 -7.55 40.59
CA SER A 271 21.89 -6.67 40.55
C SER A 271 20.59 -7.45 40.41
N VAL A 272 19.46 -6.86 40.80
CA VAL A 272 18.13 -7.47 40.68
C VAL A 272 17.80 -7.80 39.23
N LEU A 273 18.10 -6.89 38.30
CA LEU A 273 17.95 -7.14 36.85
C LEU A 273 18.83 -8.30 36.37
N ASP A 274 20.07 -8.42 36.85
CA ASP A 274 20.95 -9.56 36.54
C ASP A 274 20.38 -10.88 37.04
N GLN A 275 19.75 -10.89 38.22
CA GLN A 275 19.16 -12.07 38.84
C GLN A 275 17.88 -12.60 38.15
N VAL A 276 17.22 -11.81 37.30
CA VAL A 276 16.02 -12.24 36.57
C VAL A 276 16.41 -13.04 35.32
N ASP A 277 15.92 -14.28 35.17
CA ASP A 277 16.27 -15.12 34.01
C ASP A 277 15.68 -14.62 32.68
N ILE A 278 14.39 -14.27 32.67
CA ILE A 278 13.67 -13.84 31.48
C ILE A 278 12.92 -12.56 31.79
N VAL A 279 13.22 -11.50 31.05
CA VAL A 279 12.45 -10.25 31.05
C VAL A 279 11.61 -10.19 29.79
N THR A 280 10.32 -9.88 29.90
CA THR A 280 9.48 -9.58 28.74
C THR A 280 8.97 -8.15 28.77
N GLY A 281 8.77 -7.57 27.59
CA GLY A 281 8.31 -6.18 27.48
C GLY A 281 7.56 -5.92 26.18
N THR A 282 6.93 -4.75 26.10
CA THR A 282 6.21 -4.30 24.90
C THR A 282 6.83 -3.05 24.30
N LEU A 283 6.70 -2.92 22.99
CA LEU A 283 7.01 -1.69 22.26
C LEU A 283 5.78 -0.75 22.15
N GLY A 284 4.57 -1.25 22.46
CA GLY A 284 3.31 -0.55 22.21
C GLY A 284 2.75 0.31 23.35
N LYS A 285 3.57 0.62 24.36
CA LYS A 285 3.17 1.46 25.50
C LYS A 285 4.10 2.66 25.65
N ALA A 286 4.98 2.66 26.65
CA ALA A 286 5.92 3.76 26.88
C ALA A 286 6.82 4.06 25.67
N PHE A 287 7.19 3.03 24.88
CA PHE A 287 7.97 3.21 23.65
C PHE A 287 7.15 3.71 22.45
N GLY A 288 5.81 3.72 22.51
CA GLY A 288 4.95 4.41 21.54
C GLY A 288 4.77 3.75 20.15
N ILE A 289 5.13 2.47 19.99
CA ILE A 289 5.14 1.75 18.71
C ILE A 289 4.21 0.52 18.77
N VAL A 290 4.60 -0.65 18.26
CA VAL A 290 3.91 -1.94 18.38
C VAL A 290 4.96 -3.06 18.34
N GLY A 291 4.71 -4.15 19.05
CA GLY A 291 5.64 -5.26 19.21
C GLY A 291 5.81 -5.71 20.65
N GLY A 292 6.52 -6.81 20.84
CA GLY A 292 6.98 -7.27 22.14
C GLY A 292 8.28 -8.04 22.02
N TYR A 293 8.89 -8.34 23.15
CA TYR A 293 10.18 -9.01 23.16
C TYR A 293 10.38 -9.82 24.44
N ILE A 294 11.37 -10.71 24.38
CA ILE A 294 12.03 -11.28 25.56
C ILE A 294 13.50 -10.86 25.56
N ALA A 295 14.09 -10.70 26.73
CA ALA A 295 15.53 -10.52 26.94
C ALA A 295 16.00 -11.52 28.00
N ALA A 296 17.03 -12.31 27.69
CA ALA A 296 17.51 -13.42 28.51
C ALA A 296 18.94 -13.84 28.12
N SER A 297 19.39 -15.01 28.57
CA SER A 297 20.62 -15.62 28.06
C SER A 297 20.52 -15.93 26.57
N SER A 298 21.68 -15.91 25.90
CA SER A 298 21.79 -16.19 24.46
C SER A 298 21.20 -17.56 24.10
N SER A 299 21.48 -18.59 24.90
CA SER A 299 20.96 -19.94 24.68
C SER A 299 19.44 -20.04 24.86
N LEU A 300 18.86 -19.33 25.82
CA LEU A 300 17.41 -19.33 26.01
C LEU A 300 16.73 -18.62 24.84
N VAL A 301 17.23 -17.46 24.45
CA VAL A 301 16.73 -16.73 23.28
C VAL A 301 16.83 -17.59 22.02
N ASP A 302 17.93 -18.33 21.83
CA ASP A 302 18.09 -19.23 20.70
C ASP A 302 17.09 -20.39 20.71
N MET A 303 16.85 -20.99 21.88
CA MET A 303 15.82 -22.02 22.04
C MET A 303 14.45 -21.50 21.63
N ILE A 304 14.06 -20.30 22.09
CA ILE A 304 12.78 -19.72 21.71
C ILE A 304 12.75 -19.39 20.20
N ARG A 305 13.79 -18.75 19.66
CA ARG A 305 13.93 -18.45 18.23
C ARG A 305 13.80 -19.70 17.35
N SER A 306 14.29 -20.83 17.82
CA SER A 306 14.34 -22.10 17.07
C SER A 306 13.11 -22.98 17.20
N TYR A 307 12.34 -22.85 18.29
CA TYR A 307 11.22 -23.77 18.60
C TYR A 307 9.86 -23.09 18.78
N ALA A 308 9.78 -21.75 18.88
CA ALA A 308 8.52 -21.06 19.13
C ALA A 308 7.74 -20.81 17.82
N PRO A 309 6.60 -21.49 17.58
CA PRO A 309 5.86 -21.33 16.33
C PRO A 309 5.29 -19.91 16.18
N GLY A 310 4.88 -19.28 17.28
CA GLY A 310 4.41 -17.88 17.30
C GLY A 310 5.48 -16.84 16.94
N PHE A 311 6.75 -17.25 16.85
CA PHE A 311 7.85 -16.46 16.31
C PHE A 311 8.17 -16.83 14.86
N ILE A 312 8.31 -18.13 14.56
CA ILE A 312 8.83 -18.64 13.28
C ILE A 312 7.82 -18.42 12.13
N PHE A 313 6.54 -18.71 12.39
CA PHE A 313 5.51 -18.82 11.34
C PHE A 313 4.61 -17.59 11.27
N THR A 314 5.14 -16.42 11.61
CA THR A 314 4.45 -15.13 11.47
C THR A 314 5.32 -14.17 10.67
N THR A 315 4.67 -13.27 9.93
CA THR A 315 5.35 -12.14 9.28
C THR A 315 6.04 -11.29 10.34
N SER A 316 7.26 -10.85 10.06
CA SER A 316 8.05 -10.01 10.93
C SER A 316 7.47 -8.59 11.06
N LEU A 317 7.85 -7.87 12.11
CA LEU A 317 7.40 -6.48 12.29
C LEU A 317 7.87 -5.61 11.11
N PRO A 318 7.04 -4.65 10.65
CA PRO A 318 7.43 -3.70 9.62
C PRO A 318 8.76 -2.98 9.91
N PRO A 319 9.60 -2.72 8.90
CA PRO A 319 10.82 -1.92 9.07
C PRO A 319 10.59 -0.56 9.75
N PRO A 320 9.54 0.23 9.41
CA PRO A 320 9.27 1.50 10.10
C PRO A 320 9.03 1.33 11.60
N ILE A 321 8.31 0.27 11.98
CA ILE A 321 8.03 -0.08 13.39
C ILE A 321 9.33 -0.41 14.13
N ASN A 322 10.22 -1.20 13.53
CA ASN A 322 11.50 -1.52 14.17
C ASN A 322 12.39 -0.28 14.35
N ALA A 323 12.46 0.60 13.33
CA ALA A 323 13.25 1.83 13.40
C ALA A 323 12.70 2.82 14.45
N GLY A 324 11.37 3.00 14.49
CA GLY A 324 10.71 3.81 15.51
C GLY A 324 10.97 3.28 16.92
N ALA A 325 10.94 1.96 17.11
CA ALA A 325 11.21 1.34 18.40
C ALA A 325 12.67 1.55 18.85
N VAL A 326 13.65 1.35 17.95
CA VAL A 326 15.06 1.64 18.22
C VAL A 326 15.25 3.10 18.64
N ALA A 327 14.70 4.05 17.86
CA ALA A 327 14.81 5.47 18.14
C ALA A 327 14.18 5.85 19.49
N SER A 328 13.01 5.28 19.80
CA SER A 328 12.30 5.50 21.07
C SER A 328 13.11 4.99 22.27
N ILE A 329 13.67 3.77 22.17
CA ILE A 329 14.50 3.17 23.21
C ILE A 329 15.77 4.01 23.43
N GLN A 330 16.47 4.39 22.35
CA GLN A 330 17.69 5.19 22.45
C GLN A 330 17.43 6.58 23.03
N TYR A 331 16.34 7.23 22.63
CA TYR A 331 15.93 8.51 23.19
C TYR A 331 15.66 8.40 24.69
N LEU A 332 14.83 7.44 25.11
CA LEU A 332 14.49 7.25 26.52
C LEU A 332 15.65 6.73 27.37
N TYR A 333 16.62 6.03 26.77
CA TYR A 333 17.84 5.61 27.45
C TYR A 333 18.65 6.81 27.94
N SER A 334 18.67 7.90 27.17
CA SER A 334 19.45 9.11 27.48
C SER A 334 18.64 10.21 28.16
N SER A 335 17.31 10.21 28.01
CA SER A 335 16.43 11.26 28.52
C SER A 335 15.68 10.82 29.78
N GLN A 336 15.88 11.55 30.87
CA GLN A 336 15.14 11.38 32.14
C GLN A 336 13.90 12.27 32.23
N ARG A 337 13.78 13.26 31.32
CA ARG A 337 12.70 14.26 31.32
C ARG A 337 11.31 13.62 31.36
N GLU A 338 11.08 12.63 30.51
CA GLU A 338 9.77 12.01 30.34
C GLU A 338 9.37 11.25 31.61
N ARG A 339 10.31 10.56 32.25
CA ARG A 339 10.06 9.86 33.52
C ARG A 339 9.78 10.85 34.65
N PHE A 340 10.60 11.90 34.76
CA PHE A 340 10.39 12.96 35.74
C PHE A 340 8.98 13.58 35.61
N LEU A 341 8.61 14.08 34.42
CA LEU A 341 7.31 14.72 34.21
C LEU A 341 6.14 13.78 34.47
N GLN A 342 6.23 12.52 34.02
CA GLN A 342 5.19 11.53 34.27
C GLN A 342 4.96 11.32 35.79
N GLN A 343 6.05 11.13 36.55
CA GLN A 343 5.95 10.88 37.99
C GLN A 343 5.44 12.10 38.74
N THR A 344 5.89 13.30 38.38
CA THR A 344 5.41 14.56 38.95
C THR A 344 3.92 14.74 38.71
N HIS A 345 3.45 14.67 37.46
CA HIS A 345 2.03 14.82 37.13
C HIS A 345 1.16 13.74 37.79
N MET A 346 1.67 12.52 37.91
CA MET A 346 0.95 11.44 38.60
C MET A 346 0.80 11.71 40.09
N ARG A 347 1.87 12.13 40.77
CA ARG A 347 1.85 12.42 42.21
C ARG A 347 0.91 13.58 42.52
N GLU A 348 0.97 14.64 41.72
CA GLU A 348 0.07 15.79 41.82
C GLU A 348 -1.39 15.38 41.61
N LEU A 349 -1.69 14.58 40.57
CA LEU A 349 -3.05 14.10 40.35
C LEU A 349 -3.55 13.23 41.52
N LYS A 350 -2.71 12.35 42.08
CA LYS A 350 -3.09 11.55 43.27
C LYS A 350 -3.40 12.46 44.46
N ALA A 351 -2.61 13.50 44.69
CA ALA A 351 -2.83 14.48 45.76
C ALA A 351 -4.12 15.30 45.57
N ASP A 352 -4.38 15.77 44.34
CA ASP A 352 -5.57 16.54 44.00
C ASP A 352 -6.85 15.69 44.15
N LEU A 353 -6.82 14.44 43.68
CA LEU A 353 -7.94 13.50 43.84
C LEU A 353 -8.17 13.12 45.31
N ALA A 354 -7.10 12.93 46.08
CA ALA A 354 -7.21 12.67 47.52
C ALA A 354 -7.85 13.86 48.25
N SER A 355 -7.46 15.09 47.89
CA SER A 355 -8.04 16.33 48.44
C SER A 355 -9.52 16.49 48.09
N ALA A 356 -9.93 16.04 46.90
CA ALA A 356 -11.33 15.95 46.50
C ALA A 356 -12.07 14.74 47.12
N GLY A 357 -11.40 13.87 47.87
CA GLY A 357 -12.01 12.66 48.45
C GLY A 357 -12.39 11.60 47.43
N ILE A 358 -11.81 11.64 46.23
CA ILE A 358 -11.99 10.64 45.17
C ILE A 358 -11.18 9.38 45.52
N PRO A 359 -11.77 8.17 45.47
CA PRO A 359 -11.15 6.94 45.98
C PRO A 359 -10.11 6.33 45.03
N VAL A 360 -8.88 6.84 45.07
CA VAL A 360 -7.76 6.23 44.33
C VAL A 360 -7.28 4.96 45.04
N VAL A 361 -7.17 3.84 44.32
CA VAL A 361 -6.58 2.60 44.87
C VAL A 361 -5.08 2.84 45.12
N PRO A 362 -4.61 2.72 46.38
CA PRO A 362 -3.22 3.03 46.75
C PRO A 362 -2.21 2.19 45.97
N ASN A 363 -1.19 2.85 45.43
CA ASN A 363 -0.13 2.17 44.69
C ASN A 363 1.13 3.06 44.51
N PRO A 364 2.34 2.46 44.41
CA PRO A 364 3.60 3.19 44.29
C PRO A 364 3.98 3.53 42.84
N SER A 365 3.07 3.33 41.87
CA SER A 365 3.35 3.39 40.43
C SER A 365 2.71 4.60 39.73
N HIS A 366 2.95 4.72 38.42
CA HIS A 366 2.39 5.76 37.53
C HIS A 366 0.86 5.65 37.29
N ILE A 367 0.19 4.61 37.80
CA ILE A 367 -1.22 4.32 37.49
C ILE A 367 -2.12 4.97 38.55
N VAL A 368 -3.22 5.59 38.11
CA VAL A 368 -4.23 6.23 38.97
C VAL A 368 -5.58 5.53 38.80
N PRO A 369 -5.74 4.33 39.39
CA PRO A 369 -7.02 3.62 39.42
C PRO A 369 -8.00 4.26 40.40
N VAL A 370 -9.15 4.76 39.92
CA VAL A 370 -10.21 5.32 40.75
C VAL A 370 -11.31 4.28 40.96
N LEU A 371 -11.49 3.83 42.20
CA LEU A 371 -12.46 2.78 42.57
C LEU A 371 -13.91 3.29 42.44
N VAL A 372 -14.72 2.54 41.72
CA VAL A 372 -16.17 2.78 41.61
C VAL A 372 -16.95 1.68 42.33
N GLY A 373 -16.54 0.42 42.16
CA GLY A 373 -17.10 -0.75 42.84
C GLY A 373 -18.42 -1.27 42.29
N ASP A 374 -18.85 -0.78 41.12
CA ASP A 374 -20.00 -1.28 40.37
C ASP A 374 -19.78 -1.05 38.86
N ALA A 375 -20.06 -2.07 38.05
CA ALA A 375 -19.77 -2.05 36.61
C ALA A 375 -20.65 -1.08 35.82
N GLU A 376 -21.94 -1.02 36.14
CA GLU A 376 -22.90 -0.15 35.45
C GLU A 376 -22.57 1.31 35.75
N ARG A 377 -22.36 1.63 37.03
CA ARG A 377 -21.97 2.97 37.48
C ARG A 377 -20.60 3.38 36.94
N ALA A 378 -19.62 2.47 36.87
CA ALA A 378 -18.32 2.77 36.29
C ALA A 378 -18.44 3.13 34.80
N LYS A 379 -19.27 2.38 34.05
CA LYS A 379 -19.57 2.69 32.66
C LYS A 379 -20.29 4.04 32.51
N MET A 380 -21.33 4.30 33.32
CA MET A 380 -22.04 5.58 33.30
C MET A 380 -21.10 6.75 33.59
N ALA A 381 -20.20 6.61 34.57
CA ALA A 381 -19.21 7.63 34.88
C ALA A 381 -18.26 7.90 33.70
N SER A 382 -17.76 6.84 33.05
CA SER A 382 -16.95 6.94 31.83
C SER A 382 -17.70 7.65 30.69
N ASP A 383 -18.96 7.26 30.46
CA ASP A 383 -19.78 7.81 29.37
C ASP A 383 -20.11 9.30 29.63
N MET A 384 -20.38 9.70 30.88
CA MET A 384 -20.59 11.10 31.25
C MET A 384 -19.32 11.94 31.14
N LEU A 385 -18.17 11.41 31.59
CA LEU A 385 -16.88 12.09 31.40
C LEU A 385 -16.64 12.38 29.92
N LEU A 386 -16.96 11.42 29.05
CA LEU A 386 -16.78 11.55 27.62
C LEU A 386 -17.76 12.56 27.01
N ALA A 387 -19.06 12.41 27.29
CA ALA A 387 -20.13 13.17 26.63
C ALA A 387 -20.34 14.58 27.21
N GLU A 388 -20.20 14.75 28.53
CA GLU A 388 -20.48 16.03 29.21
C GLU A 388 -19.20 16.84 29.46
N HIS A 389 -18.05 16.19 29.57
CA HIS A 389 -16.80 16.84 29.96
C HIS A 389 -15.67 16.76 28.93
N ASN A 390 -15.87 16.09 27.79
CA ASN A 390 -14.86 15.81 26.77
C ASN A 390 -13.59 15.17 27.35
N ILE A 391 -13.75 14.27 28.31
CA ILE A 391 -12.68 13.53 28.98
C ILE A 391 -12.87 12.05 28.69
N TYR A 392 -11.87 11.42 28.08
CA TYR A 392 -11.90 9.99 27.83
C TYR A 392 -11.11 9.23 28.89
N VAL A 393 -11.84 8.52 29.77
CA VAL A 393 -11.30 7.54 30.72
C VAL A 393 -12.14 6.28 30.62
N GLN A 394 -11.52 5.16 30.26
CA GLN A 394 -12.24 3.89 30.12
C GLN A 394 -12.58 3.26 31.49
N SER A 395 -13.80 2.75 31.60
CA SER A 395 -14.23 1.89 32.71
C SER A 395 -13.62 0.49 32.59
N ILE A 396 -13.11 -0.05 33.70
CA ILE A 396 -12.49 -1.37 33.79
C ILE A 396 -13.39 -2.26 34.65
N ASN A 397 -13.89 -3.33 34.03
CA ASN A 397 -14.88 -4.25 34.61
C ASN A 397 -14.42 -5.72 34.52
N TYR A 398 -15.21 -6.65 35.04
CA TYR A 398 -14.99 -8.09 34.88
C TYR A 398 -14.88 -8.49 33.39
N PRO A 399 -13.98 -9.43 33.01
CA PRO A 399 -13.08 -10.23 33.84
C PRO A 399 -11.74 -9.57 34.16
N THR A 400 -11.53 -8.30 33.80
CA THR A 400 -10.24 -7.63 33.97
C THR A 400 -9.97 -7.29 35.45
N VAL A 401 -11.01 -6.98 36.22
CA VAL A 401 -10.98 -6.85 37.67
C VAL A 401 -12.11 -7.67 38.30
N PRO A 402 -12.00 -8.10 39.57
CA PRO A 402 -13.08 -8.77 40.28
C PRO A 402 -14.35 -7.91 40.35
N VAL A 403 -15.51 -8.58 40.42
CA VAL A 403 -16.80 -7.89 40.64
C VAL A 403 -16.78 -7.15 41.98
N GLY A 404 -17.24 -5.91 41.97
CA GLY A 404 -17.19 -5.00 43.13
C GLY A 404 -15.87 -4.21 43.26
N GLU A 405 -14.95 -4.37 42.31
CA GLU A 405 -13.67 -3.65 42.24
C GLU A 405 -13.49 -2.89 40.92
N GLU A 406 -14.60 -2.64 40.23
CA GLU A 406 -14.66 -1.87 39.00
C GLU A 406 -14.15 -0.46 39.22
N ARG A 407 -13.46 0.07 38.22
CA ARG A 407 -12.68 1.30 38.37
C ARG A 407 -12.56 2.07 37.06
N LEU A 408 -12.30 3.37 37.18
CA LEU A 408 -11.81 4.19 36.09
C LEU A 408 -10.28 4.15 36.11
N ARG A 409 -9.65 3.75 35.00
CA ARG A 409 -8.19 3.64 34.95
C ARG A 409 -7.59 4.87 34.27
N ILE A 410 -6.98 5.73 35.08
CA ILE A 410 -6.31 6.95 34.63
C ILE A 410 -4.79 6.71 34.58
N THR A 411 -4.16 7.20 33.54
CA THR A 411 -2.74 7.03 33.24
C THR A 411 -2.15 8.37 32.78
N PRO A 412 -1.73 9.23 33.74
CA PRO A 412 -1.07 10.48 33.44
C PRO A 412 0.20 10.27 32.62
N SER A 413 0.56 11.29 31.84
CA SER A 413 1.74 11.29 30.99
C SER A 413 2.43 12.66 31.03
N PRO A 414 3.63 12.79 30.45
CA PRO A 414 4.34 14.08 30.37
C PRO A 414 3.57 15.18 29.65
N GLY A 415 2.53 14.84 28.86
CA GLY A 415 1.73 15.82 28.12
C GLY A 415 0.48 16.32 28.84
N HIS A 416 0.16 15.78 30.03
CA HIS A 416 -1.00 16.23 30.81
C HIS A 416 -0.58 17.39 31.72
N ASP A 417 -0.93 18.62 31.35
CA ASP A 417 -0.59 19.82 32.13
C ASP A 417 -1.54 20.06 33.33
N ASP A 418 -1.20 21.09 34.12
CA ASP A 418 -1.96 21.52 35.29
C ASP A 418 -3.42 21.85 35.00
N PHE A 419 -3.69 22.48 33.85
CA PHE A 419 -5.04 22.87 33.46
C PHE A 419 -5.89 21.64 33.16
N MET A 420 -5.35 20.69 32.40
CA MET A 420 -6.01 19.42 32.11
C MET A 420 -6.25 18.63 33.40
N ARG A 421 -5.28 18.60 34.32
CA ARG A 421 -5.40 17.93 35.63
C ARG A 421 -6.53 18.53 36.46
N ALA A 422 -6.55 19.85 36.62
CA ALA A 422 -7.61 20.55 37.35
C ALA A 422 -9.01 20.28 36.75
N ARG A 423 -9.11 20.29 35.41
CA ARG A 423 -10.35 19.97 34.70
C ARG A 423 -10.79 18.52 34.93
N LEU A 424 -9.86 17.56 34.93
CA LEU A 424 -10.16 16.16 35.24
C LEU A 424 -10.71 16.00 36.65
N VAL A 425 -10.07 16.60 37.64
CA VAL A 425 -10.50 16.53 39.05
C VAL A 425 -11.90 17.12 39.22
N SER A 426 -12.15 18.30 38.64
CA SER A 426 -13.46 18.95 38.67
C SER A 426 -14.55 18.12 37.97
N ALA A 427 -14.24 17.53 36.82
CA ALA A 427 -15.17 16.67 36.09
C ALA A 427 -15.48 15.37 36.87
N LEU A 428 -14.47 14.72 37.45
CA LEU A 428 -14.67 13.55 38.29
C LEU A 428 -15.52 13.88 39.51
N ASP A 429 -15.27 15.02 40.17
CA ASP A 429 -16.06 15.46 41.32
C ASP A 429 -17.55 15.67 40.96
N SER A 430 -17.80 16.35 39.83
CA SER A 430 -19.14 16.55 39.27
C SER A 430 -19.85 15.22 38.99
N VAL A 431 -19.18 14.30 38.29
CA VAL A 431 -19.73 12.97 37.96
C VAL A 431 -19.99 12.14 39.22
N TRP A 432 -19.07 12.17 40.19
CA TRP A 432 -19.23 11.49 41.48
C TRP A 432 -20.47 11.97 42.22
N ASN A 433 -20.69 13.28 42.26
CA ASN A 433 -21.86 13.88 42.90
C ASN A 433 -23.16 13.51 42.17
N LYS A 434 -23.20 13.62 40.83
CA LYS A 434 -24.41 13.33 40.03
C LYS A 434 -24.84 11.86 40.14
N LEU A 435 -23.88 10.94 40.18
CA LEU A 435 -24.13 9.49 40.27
C LEU A 435 -24.23 8.97 41.71
N GLY A 436 -23.99 9.81 42.72
CA GLY A 436 -23.97 9.39 44.13
C GLY A 436 -22.97 8.26 44.39
N LEU A 437 -21.75 8.40 43.85
CA LEU A 437 -20.68 7.41 44.01
C LEU A 437 -19.98 7.57 45.36
N ARG A 438 -19.50 6.45 45.91
CA ARG A 438 -18.78 6.42 47.18
C ARG A 438 -17.46 7.19 47.07
N ARG A 439 -17.21 8.06 48.06
CA ARG A 439 -15.92 8.72 48.29
C ARG A 439 -15.04 7.89 49.22
N SER A 440 -13.77 8.28 49.38
CA SER A 440 -12.82 7.56 50.24
C SER A 440 -13.34 7.35 51.67
N ALA A 441 -14.02 8.34 52.25
CA ALA A 441 -14.62 8.22 53.58
C ALA A 441 -15.80 7.24 53.65
N ASP A 442 -16.58 7.10 52.57
CA ASP A 442 -17.66 6.12 52.48
C ASP A 442 -17.12 4.69 52.44
N TRP A 443 -16.04 4.47 51.67
CA TRP A 443 -15.35 3.18 51.63
C TRP A 443 -14.77 2.80 52.99
N ALA A 444 -14.17 3.76 53.71
CA ALA A 444 -13.69 3.51 55.07
C ALA A 444 -14.82 3.10 56.03
N ARG A 445 -15.97 3.77 55.97
CA ARG A 445 -17.17 3.37 56.75
C ARG A 445 -17.70 1.99 56.36
N ALA A 446 -17.52 1.58 55.11
CA ALA A 446 -17.95 0.28 54.60
C ALA A 446 -16.93 -0.85 54.86
N GLY A 447 -15.85 -0.61 55.61
CA GLY A 447 -14.83 -1.61 55.93
C GLY A 447 -13.65 -1.68 54.94
N GLY A 448 -13.60 -0.76 53.98
CA GLY A 448 -12.55 -0.65 52.97
C GLY A 448 -12.65 -1.67 51.85
N ARG A 449 -11.96 -1.39 50.73
CA ARG A 449 -11.85 -2.31 49.59
C ARG A 449 -10.62 -1.97 48.75
N CYS A 450 -9.87 -3.00 48.33
CA CYS A 450 -8.66 -2.85 47.51
C CYS A 450 -7.67 -1.82 48.09
N GLY A 451 -7.54 -1.73 49.41
CA GLY A 451 -6.72 -0.73 50.08
C GLY A 451 -7.34 0.67 50.23
N VAL A 452 -8.47 0.96 49.56
CA VAL A 452 -9.21 2.23 49.78
C VAL A 452 -9.99 2.13 51.08
N GLY A 453 -9.74 3.05 52.01
CA GLY A 453 -10.43 3.09 53.31
C GLY A 453 -9.99 1.97 54.27
N GLU A 454 -8.93 1.24 53.95
CA GLU A 454 -8.30 0.25 54.84
C GLU A 454 -7.19 0.90 55.67
N SER A 455 -6.81 0.29 56.80
CA SER A 455 -5.67 0.77 57.60
C SER A 455 -4.36 0.69 56.80
N ARG A 456 -3.47 1.68 56.96
CA ARG A 456 -2.18 1.75 56.24
C ARG A 456 -1.35 0.47 56.32
N SER A 457 -1.33 -0.20 57.48
CA SER A 457 -0.63 -1.49 57.66
C SER A 457 -1.19 -2.60 56.77
N ASN A 458 -2.50 -2.65 56.58
CA ASN A 458 -3.16 -3.65 55.72
C ASN A 458 -3.02 -3.29 54.25
N SER A 459 -3.10 -2.00 53.90
CA SER A 459 -2.89 -1.57 52.51
C SER A 459 -1.46 -1.89 52.05
N GLU A 460 -0.44 -1.63 52.88
CA GLU A 460 0.98 -1.82 52.54
C GLU A 460 1.41 -3.29 52.33
N LEU A 461 0.68 -4.27 52.88
CA LEU A 461 1.04 -5.69 52.78
C LEU A 461 1.05 -6.21 51.33
N HIS A 462 0.12 -5.73 50.49
CA HIS A 462 -0.15 -6.28 49.17
C HIS A 462 0.25 -5.36 47.99
N VAL A 463 0.61 -4.12 48.26
CA VAL A 463 1.01 -3.16 47.21
C VAL A 463 2.32 -3.56 46.52
N GLY A 464 3.18 -4.30 47.25
CA GLY A 464 4.56 -4.64 46.88
C GLY A 464 5.45 -3.42 46.62
N TRP A 465 6.73 -3.65 46.28
CA TRP A 465 7.89 -2.73 46.47
C TRP A 465 8.48 -2.75 47.90
N LYS A 466 9.44 -1.84 48.18
CA LYS A 466 10.15 -1.68 49.46
C LYS A 466 9.21 -1.21 50.56
N ARG A 467 9.26 -1.88 51.72
CA ARG A 467 8.45 -1.52 52.89
C ARG A 467 8.80 -0.11 53.38
N GLY A 468 7.79 0.71 53.66
CA GLY A 468 7.95 2.08 54.15
C GLY A 468 8.32 3.12 53.08
N VAL A 469 8.39 2.72 51.81
CA VAL A 469 8.65 3.61 50.67
C VAL A 469 7.36 3.77 49.86
N GLU A 470 6.91 5.01 49.70
CA GLU A 470 5.60 5.32 49.11
C GLU A 470 5.56 5.15 47.59
N TYR A 471 6.62 5.54 46.89
CA TYR A 471 6.71 5.48 45.43
C TYR A 471 7.97 4.74 44.99
N VAL A 472 7.91 4.06 43.84
CA VAL A 472 9.09 3.40 43.26
C VAL A 472 10.20 4.42 43.02
N TRP A 473 9.86 5.52 42.34
CA TRP A 473 10.71 6.72 42.24
C TRP A 473 10.78 7.39 43.60
N GLU A 474 11.89 7.30 44.30
CA GLU A 474 12.11 7.99 45.57
C GLU A 474 12.38 9.49 45.33
N ASP A 475 12.10 10.35 46.31
CA ASP A 475 12.17 11.81 46.13
C ASP A 475 13.56 12.30 45.72
N HIS A 476 14.61 11.68 46.26
CA HIS A 476 15.99 12.02 45.90
C HIS A 476 16.32 11.66 44.45
N GLN A 477 15.81 10.54 43.93
CA GLN A 477 16.00 10.11 42.54
C GLN A 477 15.22 10.99 41.58
N LEU A 478 13.98 11.35 41.95
CA LEU A 478 13.16 12.26 41.16
C LEU A 478 13.81 13.65 41.07
N LYS A 479 14.35 14.14 42.19
CA LYS A 479 15.15 15.37 42.24
C LYS A 479 16.43 15.26 41.42
N GLN A 480 17.17 14.16 41.52
CA GLN A 480 18.38 13.95 40.72
C GLN A 480 18.07 13.92 39.21
N ALA A 481 16.97 13.29 38.80
CA ALA A 481 16.50 13.30 37.41
C ALA A 481 16.12 14.70 36.93
N HIS A 482 15.45 15.49 37.78
CA HIS A 482 15.16 16.90 37.52
C HIS A 482 16.44 17.71 37.36
N ASP A 483 17.35 17.64 38.33
CA ASP A 483 18.57 18.45 38.37
C ASP A 483 19.51 18.10 37.20
N ALA A 484 19.60 16.82 36.84
CA ALA A 484 20.35 16.35 35.67
C ALA A 484 19.78 16.90 34.36
N GLU A 485 18.45 16.89 34.20
CA GLU A 485 17.81 17.42 33.00
C GLU A 485 17.85 18.96 32.94
N LEU A 486 17.72 19.63 34.09
CA LEU A 486 17.88 21.07 34.22
C LEU A 486 19.30 21.49 33.82
N ALA A 487 20.32 20.76 34.28
CA ALA A 487 21.71 20.97 33.89
C ALA A 487 21.92 20.71 32.38
N ARG A 488 21.35 19.63 31.83
CA ARG A 488 21.39 19.33 30.38
C ARG A 488 20.79 20.45 29.54
N LYS A 489 19.80 21.17 30.07
CA LYS A 489 19.15 22.31 29.43
C LYS A 489 19.76 23.68 29.77
N GLY A 490 20.91 23.73 30.45
CA GLY A 490 21.56 24.99 30.81
C GLY A 490 20.76 25.86 31.78
N GLY A 491 19.96 25.25 32.67
CA GLY A 491 19.16 25.96 33.68
C GLY A 491 17.75 26.35 33.26
N VAL A 492 17.31 26.00 32.04
CA VAL A 492 15.94 26.30 31.57
C VAL A 492 14.92 25.35 32.22
N PRO A 493 13.81 25.85 32.81
CA PRO A 493 12.80 25.03 33.46
C PRO A 493 12.27 23.89 32.59
N ILE A 494 12.00 22.74 33.21
CA ILE A 494 11.45 21.56 32.52
C ILE A 494 9.95 21.75 32.34
N THR A 495 9.52 22.14 31.14
CA THR A 495 8.10 22.30 30.81
C THR A 495 7.52 21.04 30.15
N PRO A 496 6.19 20.83 30.23
CA PRO A 496 5.46 19.85 29.40
C PRO A 496 5.60 20.11 27.90
N ALA A 497 5.74 21.40 27.52
CA ALA A 497 6.02 21.83 26.15
C ALA A 497 7.30 21.17 25.61
N ILE A 498 7.26 20.81 24.33
CA ILE A 498 8.41 20.30 23.58
C ILE A 498 9.53 21.35 23.65
N PRO A 499 10.80 20.97 23.94
CA PRO A 499 11.90 21.94 24.12
C PRO A 499 11.95 22.95 22.98
N GLU A 500 12.25 24.21 23.27
CA GLU A 500 12.25 25.32 22.30
C GLU A 500 13.10 25.03 21.06
N THR A 501 14.17 24.23 21.17
CA THR A 501 14.98 23.74 20.03
C THR A 501 14.24 22.72 19.15
N VAL A 502 13.46 21.82 19.73
CA VAL A 502 12.59 20.89 18.98
C VAL A 502 11.32 21.60 18.52
N GLN A 503 10.82 22.59 19.27
CA GLN A 503 9.79 23.52 18.80
C GLN A 503 10.32 24.46 17.73
N GLN A 504 11.61 24.77 17.65
CA GLN A 504 12.24 25.52 16.55
C GLN A 504 12.49 24.62 15.35
N VAL A 505 12.75 23.33 15.52
CA VAL A 505 12.79 22.35 14.41
C VAL A 505 11.39 22.02 13.92
N ILE A 506 10.42 21.82 14.82
CA ILE A 506 9.00 21.66 14.49
C ILE A 506 8.44 22.97 13.97
N ALA A 507 8.80 24.15 14.50
CA ALA A 507 8.37 25.43 13.97
C ALA A 507 9.20 25.85 12.76
N ALA A 508 10.38 25.31 12.49
CA ALA A 508 11.04 25.47 11.19
C ALA A 508 10.44 24.51 10.17
N ALA A 509 9.99 23.32 10.56
CA ALA A 509 9.25 22.39 9.69
C ALA A 509 7.78 22.80 9.52
N THR A 510 7.16 23.37 10.55
CA THR A 510 5.78 23.89 10.59
C THR A 510 5.73 25.33 10.11
N MET A 511 6.78 26.15 10.24
CA MET A 511 6.93 27.39 9.48
C MET A 511 7.42 27.10 8.08
N ALA A 512 8.14 26.02 7.74
CA ALA A 512 8.33 25.66 6.34
C ALA A 512 6.99 25.23 5.71
N TYR A 513 6.16 24.49 6.46
CA TYR A 513 4.82 24.10 6.05
C TYR A 513 3.82 25.28 6.07
N LYS A 514 3.87 26.16 7.07
CA LYS A 514 3.02 27.37 7.18
C LYS A 514 3.55 28.56 6.39
N SER A 515 4.84 28.68 6.08
CA SER A 515 5.37 29.68 5.14
C SER A 515 5.11 29.25 3.70
N LEU A 516 4.81 27.98 3.46
CA LEU A 516 4.15 27.52 2.23
C LEU A 516 2.65 27.89 2.22
N GLU A 517 1.99 28.02 3.37
CA GLU A 517 0.58 28.49 3.47
C GLU A 517 0.39 30.01 3.66
N THR A 518 1.41 30.75 4.13
CA THR A 518 1.31 32.19 4.47
C THR A 518 2.20 33.10 3.62
N ALA A 519 3.05 32.56 2.74
CA ALA A 519 3.70 33.34 1.68
C ALA A 519 2.80 33.54 0.44
N THR A 520 1.60 32.97 0.42
CA THR A 520 0.62 33.11 -0.67
C THR A 520 -0.66 33.76 -0.14
N GLY A 521 -0.57 35.00 0.37
CA GLY A 521 -1.74 35.87 0.54
C GLY A 521 -2.52 36.02 -0.77
N LEU A 522 -3.31 35.01 -1.10
CA LEU A 522 -4.01 34.79 -2.35
C LEU A 522 -5.35 34.15 -2.00
N GLU A 523 -6.13 34.85 -1.18
CA GLU A 523 -7.58 34.67 -1.18
C GLU A 523 -8.24 35.37 -2.39
N ASP A 524 -7.54 36.12 -3.27
CA ASP A 524 -8.26 36.94 -4.26
C ASP A 524 -7.56 37.28 -5.60
N GLN A 525 -6.49 36.60 -6.05
CA GLN A 525 -5.83 36.97 -7.33
C GLN A 525 -5.33 35.79 -8.19
N TRP A 526 -6.15 34.76 -8.41
CA TRP A 526 -5.90 33.74 -9.44
C TRP A 526 -6.52 34.11 -10.82
N THR A 527 -6.39 35.37 -11.25
CA THR A 527 -6.88 35.83 -12.57
C THR A 527 -5.86 36.59 -13.42
N ALA A 528 -4.57 36.65 -13.05
CA ALA A 528 -3.57 37.34 -13.87
C ALA A 528 -2.40 36.42 -14.24
N SER A 529 -2.46 35.97 -15.49
CA SER A 529 -1.37 35.43 -16.30
C SER A 529 -0.08 36.26 -16.21
N VAL A 530 1.04 35.60 -15.88
CA VAL A 530 2.38 36.03 -16.27
C VAL A 530 3.01 34.92 -17.12
N PRO A 531 3.54 35.23 -18.32
CA PRO A 531 3.82 34.24 -19.35
C PRO A 531 5.12 33.51 -19.03
N LEU A 532 5.09 32.17 -19.07
CA LEU A 532 6.30 31.38 -19.27
C LEU A 532 6.93 31.78 -20.61
N PRO A 533 8.26 31.84 -20.72
CA PRO A 533 8.91 32.19 -21.97
C PRO A 533 8.46 31.19 -23.04
N PHE A 534 7.75 31.69 -24.05
CA PHE A 534 7.48 30.96 -25.27
C PHE A 534 8.82 30.60 -25.91
N MET A 535 9.31 29.38 -25.63
CA MET A 535 10.25 28.72 -26.51
C MET A 535 9.44 28.10 -27.64
N THR A 536 9.52 28.76 -28.78
CA THR A 536 9.14 28.31 -30.11
C THR A 536 9.57 26.86 -30.36
N GLU A 537 8.65 26.05 -30.89
CA GLU A 537 8.83 24.71 -31.48
C GLU A 537 10.04 23.90 -31.00
N SER A 538 9.92 23.20 -29.86
CA SER A 538 10.86 22.12 -29.54
C SER A 538 10.59 20.92 -30.45
N LYS A 539 11.26 20.87 -31.61
CA LYS A 539 11.37 19.62 -32.36
C LYS A 539 12.12 18.62 -31.48
N LEU A 540 11.51 17.47 -31.22
CA LEU A 540 12.16 16.32 -30.60
C LEU A 540 13.29 15.85 -31.54
N ASN A 541 14.48 16.42 -31.40
CA ASN A 541 15.60 16.19 -32.32
C ASN A 541 16.55 15.16 -31.70
N ILE A 542 16.10 13.91 -31.64
CA ILE A 542 16.84 12.79 -31.03
C ILE A 542 17.34 11.87 -32.15
N ASP A 543 18.63 11.52 -32.13
CA ASP A 543 19.18 10.46 -32.97
C ASP A 543 18.71 9.09 -32.44
N ARG A 544 17.62 8.59 -33.01
CA ARG A 544 17.05 7.29 -32.65
C ARG A 544 18.04 6.15 -32.81
N GLN A 545 18.90 6.19 -33.83
CA GLN A 545 19.86 5.11 -34.08
C GLN A 545 20.92 5.09 -32.98
N ALA A 546 21.41 6.25 -32.56
CA ALA A 546 22.33 6.37 -31.43
C ALA A 546 21.69 5.89 -30.12
N LEU A 547 20.43 6.26 -29.86
CA LEU A 547 19.68 5.79 -28.68
C LEU A 547 19.49 4.27 -28.69
N GLU A 548 19.04 3.68 -29.80
CA GLU A 548 18.86 2.21 -29.90
C GLU A 548 20.17 1.44 -29.71
N SER A 549 21.28 1.94 -30.28
CA SER A 549 22.61 1.40 -30.04
C SER A 549 22.97 1.44 -28.56
N LEU A 550 22.78 2.58 -27.89
CA LEU A 550 23.05 2.72 -26.45
C LEU A 550 22.22 1.74 -25.61
N LEU A 551 20.92 1.61 -25.90
CA LEU A 551 20.02 0.74 -25.13
C LEU A 551 20.40 -0.74 -25.29
N THR A 552 20.84 -1.13 -26.49
CA THR A 552 21.27 -2.51 -26.78
C THR A 552 22.65 -2.80 -26.16
N GLU A 553 23.62 -1.90 -26.32
CA GLU A 553 24.98 -2.06 -25.79
C GLU A 553 25.00 -2.11 -24.25
N ASN A 554 24.16 -1.30 -23.61
CA ASN A 554 24.01 -1.28 -22.15
C ASN A 554 22.96 -2.27 -21.60
N PHE A 555 22.42 -3.14 -22.46
CA PHE A 555 21.47 -4.18 -22.14
C PHE A 555 20.27 -3.68 -21.32
N PHE A 556 19.63 -2.61 -21.79
CA PHE A 556 18.29 -2.23 -21.31
C PHE A 556 17.27 -3.28 -21.74
N TYR A 557 17.30 -3.63 -23.03
CA TYR A 557 16.57 -4.76 -23.58
C TYR A 557 17.36 -5.35 -24.76
N ALA A 558 17.04 -6.58 -25.14
CA ALA A 558 17.55 -7.24 -26.33
C ALA A 558 16.43 -8.07 -26.98
N PRO A 559 16.50 -8.34 -28.30
CA PRO A 559 15.55 -9.26 -28.94
C PRO A 559 15.59 -10.64 -28.26
N SER A 560 14.43 -11.15 -27.85
CA SER A 560 14.37 -12.48 -27.24
C SER A 560 14.87 -13.54 -28.22
N PHE A 561 15.61 -14.51 -27.70
CA PHE A 561 16.21 -15.59 -28.49
C PHE A 561 17.20 -15.12 -29.58
N ALA A 562 17.88 -13.99 -29.39
CA ALA A 562 18.80 -13.40 -30.37
C ALA A 562 19.81 -14.41 -30.97
N ILE A 563 20.40 -15.30 -30.15
CA ILE A 563 21.37 -16.31 -30.61
C ILE A 563 20.75 -17.40 -31.49
N TYR A 564 19.42 -17.52 -31.52
CA TYR A 564 18.64 -18.41 -32.39
C TYR A 564 18.06 -17.68 -33.62
N GLY A 565 18.45 -16.42 -33.85
CA GLY A 565 17.93 -15.58 -34.94
C GLY A 565 16.89 -14.54 -34.51
N GLY A 566 16.44 -14.59 -33.25
CA GLY A 566 15.49 -13.64 -32.66
C GLY A 566 14.04 -13.85 -33.12
N VAL A 567 13.09 -13.35 -32.33
CA VAL A 567 11.67 -13.31 -32.70
C VAL A 567 11.17 -11.88 -32.63
N ALA A 568 10.66 -11.35 -33.75
CA ALA A 568 10.14 -9.99 -33.81
C ALA A 568 8.96 -9.80 -32.83
N GLY A 569 8.98 -8.67 -32.12
CA GLY A 569 7.97 -8.35 -31.10
C GLY A 569 8.16 -9.03 -29.74
N LEU A 570 9.23 -9.82 -29.54
CA LEU A 570 9.59 -10.36 -28.23
C LEU A 570 10.94 -9.79 -27.79
N TYR A 571 10.99 -9.28 -26.56
CA TYR A 571 12.17 -8.64 -26.00
C TYR A 571 12.43 -9.11 -24.58
N ASP A 572 13.70 -9.38 -24.28
CA ASP A 572 14.20 -9.65 -22.94
C ASP A 572 14.72 -8.35 -22.34
N TYR A 573 14.24 -7.97 -21.16
CA TYR A 573 14.78 -6.83 -20.43
C TYR A 573 16.05 -7.25 -19.70
N GLY A 574 17.16 -6.54 -19.93
CA GLY A 574 18.40 -6.77 -19.18
C GLY A 574 18.35 -6.10 -17.80
N PRO A 575 19.44 -6.13 -17.02
CA PRO A 575 19.44 -5.67 -15.63
C PRO A 575 18.96 -4.22 -15.46
N THR A 576 19.39 -3.32 -16.35
CA THR A 576 19.05 -1.89 -16.29
C THR A 576 17.59 -1.66 -16.66
N GLY A 577 17.10 -2.28 -17.75
CA GLY A 577 15.70 -2.13 -18.16
C GLY A 577 14.72 -2.78 -17.19
N THR A 578 15.10 -3.93 -16.61
CA THR A 578 14.31 -4.59 -15.56
C THR A 578 14.19 -3.71 -14.33
N ALA A 579 15.30 -3.14 -13.84
CA ALA A 579 15.26 -2.25 -12.68
C ALA A 579 14.43 -0.98 -12.94
N LEU A 580 14.54 -0.37 -14.12
CA LEU A 580 13.71 0.77 -14.51
C LEU A 580 12.21 0.41 -14.54
N GLN A 581 11.85 -0.71 -15.19
CA GLN A 581 10.48 -1.16 -15.28
C GLN A 581 9.87 -1.45 -13.90
N GLN A 582 10.63 -2.10 -13.02
CA GLN A 582 10.15 -2.39 -11.66
C GLN A 582 9.98 -1.12 -10.82
N ASN A 583 10.88 -0.13 -10.95
CA ASN A 583 10.72 1.15 -10.28
C ASN A 583 9.48 1.90 -10.79
N LEU A 584 9.23 1.88 -12.11
CA LEU A 584 8.00 2.41 -12.72
C LEU A 584 6.74 1.76 -12.14
N ILE A 585 6.69 0.42 -12.14
CA ILE A 585 5.55 -0.34 -11.59
C ILE A 585 5.35 -0.06 -10.10
N ASN A 586 6.43 -0.01 -9.32
CA ASN A 586 6.33 0.28 -7.89
C ASN A 586 5.78 1.68 -7.64
N MET A 587 6.20 2.67 -8.42
CA MET A 587 5.65 4.02 -8.32
C MET A 587 4.19 4.09 -8.76
N TRP A 588 3.81 3.33 -9.79
CA TRP A 588 2.42 3.17 -10.20
C TRP A 588 1.56 2.55 -9.09
N ARG A 589 2.05 1.52 -8.40
CA ARG A 589 1.36 0.92 -7.25
C ARG A 589 1.17 1.91 -6.11
N GLN A 590 2.20 2.70 -5.78
CA GLN A 590 2.06 3.76 -4.76
C GLN A 590 1.02 4.80 -5.19
N HIS A 591 1.06 5.22 -6.46
CA HIS A 591 0.22 6.28 -6.99
C HIS A 591 -1.25 5.90 -7.18
N PHE A 592 -1.55 4.64 -7.50
CA PHE A 592 -2.93 4.21 -7.77
C PHE A 592 -3.43 3.22 -6.73
N ILE A 593 -2.75 2.09 -6.53
CA ILE A 593 -3.26 1.03 -5.64
C ILE A 593 -3.32 1.49 -4.19
N ILE A 594 -2.20 2.00 -3.67
CA ILE A 594 -2.09 2.38 -2.25
C ILE A 594 -2.88 3.66 -1.96
N GLU A 595 -2.77 4.66 -2.83
CA GLU A 595 -3.42 5.96 -2.64
C GLU A 595 -4.95 5.92 -2.77
N GLU A 596 -5.51 4.98 -3.55
CA GLU A 596 -6.96 4.83 -3.75
C GLU A 596 -7.56 3.59 -3.06
N ASP A 597 -6.78 2.90 -2.21
CA ASP A 597 -7.18 1.65 -1.54
C ASP A 597 -7.74 0.59 -2.52
N MET A 598 -7.13 0.46 -3.70
CA MET A 598 -7.61 -0.47 -4.74
C MET A 598 -7.36 -1.93 -4.37
N LEU A 599 -8.26 -2.80 -4.82
CA LEU A 599 -8.15 -4.24 -4.64
C LEU A 599 -7.24 -4.85 -5.72
N GLU A 600 -5.93 -4.96 -5.44
CA GLU A 600 -4.99 -5.63 -6.35
C GLU A 600 -5.28 -7.14 -6.42
N VAL A 601 -5.44 -7.68 -7.63
CA VAL A 601 -5.62 -9.11 -7.89
C VAL A 601 -4.63 -9.63 -8.92
N ASP A 602 -4.29 -10.92 -8.82
CA ASP A 602 -3.47 -11.62 -9.80
C ASP A 602 -4.24 -12.79 -10.42
N CYS A 603 -4.57 -12.66 -11.70
CA CYS A 603 -5.35 -13.62 -12.48
C CYS A 603 -4.48 -14.39 -13.48
N SER A 604 -4.91 -15.59 -13.89
CA SER A 604 -4.17 -16.41 -14.84
C SER A 604 -4.01 -15.74 -16.22
N ILE A 605 -2.87 -15.99 -16.87
CA ILE A 605 -2.66 -15.61 -18.28
C ILE A 605 -3.49 -16.49 -19.21
N MET A 606 -3.48 -17.80 -18.96
CA MET A 606 -4.24 -18.77 -19.74
C MET A 606 -5.74 -18.55 -19.51
N THR A 607 -6.46 -18.29 -20.59
CA THR A 607 -7.88 -17.92 -20.57
C THR A 607 -8.68 -18.84 -21.46
N LEU A 608 -9.86 -19.27 -21.00
CA LEU A 608 -10.73 -20.17 -21.78
C LEU A 608 -11.27 -19.46 -23.02
N SER A 609 -11.38 -20.18 -24.14
CA SER A 609 -11.96 -19.66 -25.38
C SER A 609 -13.38 -19.12 -25.20
N ASP A 610 -14.18 -19.72 -24.32
CA ASP A 610 -15.57 -19.30 -24.06
C ASP A 610 -15.63 -17.93 -23.37
N VAL A 611 -14.67 -17.62 -22.49
CA VAL A 611 -14.55 -16.31 -21.84
C VAL A 611 -14.28 -15.23 -22.88
N LEU A 612 -13.27 -15.44 -23.73
CA LEU A 612 -12.88 -14.45 -24.74
C LEU A 612 -13.92 -14.33 -25.87
N LYS A 613 -14.66 -15.40 -26.17
CA LYS A 613 -15.81 -15.32 -27.06
C LYS A 613 -16.92 -14.46 -26.46
N THR A 614 -17.21 -14.65 -25.18
CA THR A 614 -18.24 -13.89 -24.47
C THR A 614 -17.92 -12.40 -24.39
N SER A 615 -16.65 -12.05 -24.15
CA SER A 615 -16.18 -10.66 -24.18
C SER A 615 -16.08 -10.05 -25.59
N GLY A 616 -16.40 -10.80 -26.65
CA GLY A 616 -16.32 -10.34 -28.04
C GLY A 616 -14.93 -10.39 -28.69
N HIS A 617 -13.87 -10.70 -27.94
CA HIS A 617 -12.50 -10.77 -28.46
C HIS A 617 -12.34 -11.83 -29.56
N VAL A 618 -12.91 -13.03 -29.44
CA VAL A 618 -12.72 -14.07 -30.48
C VAL A 618 -13.26 -13.65 -31.85
N GLU A 619 -14.29 -12.82 -31.88
CA GLU A 619 -14.97 -12.40 -33.13
C GLU A 619 -14.43 -11.08 -33.69
N LYS A 620 -13.74 -10.26 -32.87
CA LYS A 620 -13.31 -8.90 -33.25
C LYS A 620 -11.80 -8.67 -33.18
N PHE A 621 -11.04 -9.56 -32.55
CA PHE A 621 -9.59 -9.42 -32.38
C PHE A 621 -8.83 -10.05 -33.57
N ALA A 622 -9.18 -9.63 -34.78
CA ALA A 622 -8.55 -10.09 -36.00
C ALA A 622 -8.27 -8.92 -36.95
N ASP A 623 -7.15 -9.03 -37.64
CA ASP A 623 -6.70 -8.05 -38.63
C ASP A 623 -6.59 -8.72 -40.00
N TRP A 624 -6.66 -7.91 -41.05
CA TRP A 624 -6.43 -8.37 -42.41
C TRP A 624 -4.93 -8.42 -42.71
N MET A 625 -4.42 -9.59 -43.13
CA MET A 625 -3.03 -9.77 -43.52
C MET A 625 -2.86 -10.15 -44.99
N CYS A 626 -1.80 -9.64 -45.61
CA CYS A 626 -1.35 -10.04 -46.95
C CYS A 626 0.06 -10.63 -46.88
N LYS A 627 0.39 -11.51 -47.83
CA LYS A 627 1.72 -12.15 -47.91
C LYS A 627 2.38 -11.85 -49.25
N ASP A 628 3.66 -11.50 -49.26
CA ASP A 628 4.45 -11.48 -50.48
C ASP A 628 4.46 -12.88 -51.10
N THR A 629 4.00 -12.97 -52.36
CA THR A 629 3.81 -14.24 -53.08
C THR A 629 5.10 -15.04 -53.30
N LYS A 630 6.28 -14.41 -53.20
CA LYS A 630 7.57 -15.06 -53.41
C LYS A 630 8.38 -15.21 -52.13
N THR A 631 8.44 -14.18 -51.29
CA THR A 631 9.27 -14.21 -50.07
C THR A 631 8.52 -14.75 -48.85
N GLY A 632 7.18 -14.74 -48.89
CA GLY A 632 6.35 -15.09 -47.75
C GLY A 632 6.32 -14.02 -46.65
N GLU A 633 6.92 -12.84 -46.87
CA GLU A 633 6.86 -11.71 -45.93
C GLU A 633 5.42 -11.28 -45.70
N ILE A 634 5.04 -11.08 -44.43
CA ILE A 634 3.66 -10.78 -44.02
C ILE A 634 3.51 -9.29 -43.69
N PHE A 635 2.44 -8.71 -44.19
CA PHE A 635 2.03 -7.32 -43.98
C PHE A 635 0.61 -7.26 -43.41
N ARG A 636 0.34 -6.27 -42.56
CA ARG A 636 -1.02 -5.84 -42.25
C ARG A 636 -1.55 -5.11 -43.50
N ALA A 637 -2.73 -5.47 -43.99
CA ALA A 637 -3.21 -5.08 -45.30
C ALA A 637 -3.51 -3.58 -45.40
N ASP A 638 -4.16 -3.02 -44.38
CA ASP A 638 -4.42 -1.60 -44.16
C ASP A 638 -3.13 -0.77 -44.17
N HIS A 639 -2.14 -1.11 -43.34
CA HIS A 639 -0.86 -0.39 -43.24
C HIS A 639 -0.05 -0.46 -44.53
N LEU A 640 -0.15 -1.56 -45.28
CA LEU A 640 0.50 -1.69 -46.58
C LEU A 640 -0.11 -0.72 -47.59
N VAL A 641 -1.44 -0.60 -47.60
CA VAL A 641 -2.16 0.34 -48.45
C VAL A 641 -1.81 1.77 -48.05
N GLU A 642 -1.94 2.09 -46.76
CA GLU A 642 -1.62 3.40 -46.18
C GLU A 642 -0.22 3.87 -46.56
N GLY A 643 0.82 3.11 -46.20
CA GLY A 643 2.20 3.51 -46.42
C GLY A 643 2.59 3.66 -47.91
N VAL A 644 1.95 2.91 -48.82
CA VAL A 644 2.19 3.06 -50.26
C VAL A 644 1.48 4.29 -50.82
N LEU A 645 0.26 4.58 -50.39
CA LEU A 645 -0.46 5.78 -50.83
C LEU A 645 0.19 7.05 -50.30
N GLU A 646 0.60 7.07 -49.03
CA GLU A 646 1.36 8.19 -48.43
C GLU A 646 2.67 8.44 -49.18
N SER A 647 3.46 7.39 -49.44
CA SER A 647 4.73 7.53 -50.18
C SER A 647 4.52 8.07 -51.59
N ARG A 648 3.41 7.73 -52.25
CA ARG A 648 3.05 8.29 -53.57
C ARG A 648 2.63 9.76 -53.47
N LEU A 649 1.90 10.16 -52.43
CA LEU A 649 1.56 11.55 -52.16
C LEU A 649 2.81 12.41 -51.85
N GLU A 650 3.76 11.87 -51.09
CA GLU A 650 5.06 12.52 -50.87
C GLU A 650 5.86 12.67 -52.17
N GLY A 651 5.85 11.64 -53.03
CA GLY A 651 6.42 11.70 -54.37
C GLY A 651 5.79 12.77 -55.27
N ASP A 652 4.47 12.93 -55.21
CA ASP A 652 3.72 13.99 -55.91
C ASP A 652 4.11 15.39 -55.40
N ALA A 653 4.13 15.57 -54.09
CA ALA A 653 4.54 16.83 -53.46
C ALA A 653 5.96 17.21 -53.88
N LEU A 654 6.88 16.23 -53.91
CA LEU A 654 8.26 16.42 -54.37
C LEU A 654 8.31 16.78 -55.87
N ALA A 655 7.57 16.08 -56.73
CA ALA A 655 7.53 16.36 -58.17
C ALA A 655 6.93 17.74 -58.50
N ARG A 656 5.87 18.15 -57.79
CA ARG A 656 5.25 19.48 -57.91
C ARG A 656 6.18 20.58 -57.41
N LYS A 657 6.92 20.33 -56.34
CA LYS A 657 7.95 21.25 -55.82
C LYS A 657 9.11 21.39 -56.81
N MET A 658 9.52 20.30 -57.47
CA MET A 658 10.54 20.34 -58.54
C MET A 658 10.03 21.05 -59.81
N ALA A 659 8.74 20.90 -60.16
CA ALA A 659 8.11 21.60 -61.28
C ALA A 659 7.91 23.11 -61.02
N GLY A 660 7.77 23.53 -59.75
CA GLY A 660 7.65 24.93 -59.35
C GLY A 660 8.98 25.70 -59.34
N VAL A 661 10.13 25.03 -59.49
CA VAL A 661 11.47 25.65 -59.45
C VAL A 661 12.04 25.93 -60.85
N ALA A 662 11.39 25.45 -61.92
CA ALA A 662 11.83 25.66 -63.30
C ALA A 662 11.08 26.81 -64.02
N ILE A 663 11.19 28.05 -63.51
CA ILE A 663 11.14 29.28 -64.34
C ILE A 663 12.08 30.34 -63.72
N SER A 664 13.35 30.31 -64.12
CA SER A 664 14.07 31.44 -64.73
C SER A 664 15.56 31.06 -64.91
N ASP A 665 15.91 30.70 -66.14
CA ASP A 665 17.27 30.46 -66.62
C ASP A 665 18.18 31.69 -66.50
N ALA A 666 19.47 31.46 -66.21
CA ALA A 666 20.60 31.92 -67.02
C ALA A 666 21.96 31.63 -66.34
N GLY A 667 22.89 30.98 -67.04
CA GLY A 667 24.33 31.06 -66.69
C GLY A 667 25.16 29.83 -67.03
N ALA A 668 25.80 29.88 -68.20
CA ALA A 668 26.66 28.85 -68.77
C ALA A 668 27.96 28.51 -67.99
N ALA A 669 28.49 27.34 -68.37
CA ALA A 669 29.90 27.03 -68.64
C ALA A 669 30.82 26.44 -67.53
N ASP A 670 31.29 25.24 -67.87
CA ASP A 670 32.68 24.72 -67.78
C ASP A 670 33.21 24.06 -66.48
N ALA A 671 34.11 23.10 -66.73
CA ALA A 671 34.81 22.16 -65.83
C ALA A 671 33.99 20.94 -65.33
N GLY A 672 34.36 19.69 -65.59
CA GLY A 672 35.69 19.13 -65.86
C GLY A 672 36.04 18.17 -64.72
N GLU A 673 36.14 16.88 -65.07
CA GLU A 673 36.56 15.72 -64.27
C GLU A 673 37.25 16.00 -62.92
N GLN A 674 36.70 15.43 -61.84
CA GLN A 674 37.53 14.91 -60.74
C GLN A 674 36.84 13.80 -59.93
N ALA A 675 37.65 12.77 -59.70
CA ALA A 675 37.54 11.70 -58.71
C ALA A 675 36.66 10.47 -59.02
N SER A 676 37.21 9.60 -59.87
CA SER A 676 37.32 8.18 -59.53
C SER A 676 38.74 7.86 -59.02
N SER A 677 38.87 6.79 -58.24
CA SER A 677 40.05 6.28 -57.49
C SER A 677 40.21 6.93 -56.10
N ALA A 678 40.44 6.24 -54.96
CA ALA A 678 40.62 4.83 -54.57
C ALA A 678 40.60 4.81 -53.00
N ASN A 679 40.39 3.76 -52.18
CA ASN A 679 40.29 2.32 -52.33
C ASN A 679 39.60 1.75 -51.06
N LYS A 680 38.75 0.75 -51.29
CA LYS A 680 38.40 -0.43 -50.49
C LYS A 680 38.97 -0.53 -49.06
N ASP A 681 38.08 -0.61 -48.07
CA ASP A 681 37.86 -1.86 -47.33
C ASP A 681 36.62 -1.81 -46.43
N LYS A 682 35.61 -2.62 -46.80
CA LYS A 682 34.73 -3.47 -45.96
C LYS A 682 33.34 -3.62 -46.56
N LYS A 683 33.21 -4.67 -47.37
CA LYS A 683 31.96 -5.38 -47.67
C LYS A 683 31.40 -6.01 -46.38
N LYS A 684 30.14 -5.70 -46.05
CA LYS A 684 29.03 -6.61 -45.62
C LYS A 684 28.09 -5.91 -44.62
N ASN A 685 27.00 -5.28 -45.09
CA ASN A 685 25.61 -5.57 -44.65
C ASN A 685 24.55 -4.61 -45.25
N LYS A 686 23.49 -5.25 -45.79
CA LYS A 686 22.10 -4.84 -46.09
C LYS A 686 21.75 -3.48 -46.74
N LYS A 687 21.13 -3.59 -47.93
CA LYS A 687 20.35 -2.57 -48.67
C LYS A 687 19.25 -1.94 -47.79
N LYS A 688 19.16 -0.61 -47.76
CA LYS A 688 17.94 0.14 -47.38
C LYS A 688 16.91 0.03 -48.51
N ALA A 689 15.64 -0.22 -48.16
CA ALA A 689 14.51 -0.28 -49.08
C ALA A 689 13.70 1.04 -49.01
N GLY A 690 13.17 1.47 -50.17
CA GLY A 690 12.22 2.59 -50.32
C GLY A 690 12.86 3.94 -50.70
N ALA A 691 13.20 4.14 -51.97
CA ALA A 691 13.51 5.48 -52.49
C ALA A 691 12.20 6.15 -52.93
N ILE A 692 11.85 7.30 -52.35
CA ILE A 692 10.69 8.12 -52.78
C ILE A 692 10.95 8.54 -54.23
N VAL A 693 10.08 8.12 -55.14
CA VAL A 693 10.18 8.48 -56.56
C VAL A 693 9.33 9.72 -56.80
N ALA A 694 9.95 10.81 -57.26
CA ALA A 694 9.24 12.04 -57.59
C ALA A 694 8.40 11.82 -58.88
N VAL A 695 7.09 11.59 -58.70
CA VAL A 695 6.13 11.41 -59.81
C VAL A 695 4.93 12.30 -59.53
N LYS A 696 4.59 13.22 -60.46
CA LYS A 696 3.39 14.05 -60.35
C LYS A 696 2.14 13.19 -60.60
N LEU A 697 1.22 13.19 -59.65
CA LEU A 697 -0.09 12.55 -59.72
C LEU A 697 -1.15 13.55 -60.19
N ASP A 698 -2.25 13.06 -60.76
CA ASP A 698 -3.40 13.90 -61.12
C ASP A 698 -4.13 14.40 -59.86
N ASP A 699 -4.65 15.63 -59.89
CA ASP A 699 -5.31 16.26 -58.72
C ASP A 699 -6.49 15.43 -58.18
N GLN A 700 -7.23 14.76 -59.07
CA GLN A 700 -8.33 13.87 -58.69
C GLN A 700 -7.82 12.62 -57.94
N VAL A 701 -6.66 12.08 -58.33
CA VAL A 701 -6.05 10.91 -57.68
C VAL A 701 -5.47 11.29 -56.31
N VAL A 702 -4.93 12.51 -56.18
CA VAL A 702 -4.47 13.06 -54.89
C VAL A 702 -5.62 13.17 -53.89
N GLU A 703 -6.77 13.72 -54.31
CA GLU A 703 -7.94 13.81 -53.45
C GLU A 703 -8.56 12.43 -53.15
N GLU A 704 -8.57 11.52 -54.13
CA GLU A 704 -9.00 10.14 -53.90
C GLU A 704 -8.11 9.42 -52.86
N TYR A 705 -6.79 9.55 -52.95
CA TYR A 705 -5.86 8.95 -51.99
C TYR A 705 -6.09 9.50 -50.57
N LYS A 706 -6.25 10.81 -50.42
CA LYS A 706 -6.57 11.43 -49.12
C LYS A 706 -7.89 10.92 -48.55
N SER A 707 -8.92 10.80 -49.40
CA SER A 707 -10.23 10.27 -48.98
C SER A 707 -10.15 8.81 -48.53
N ILE A 708 -9.36 7.99 -49.23
CA ILE A 708 -9.18 6.57 -48.88
C ILE A 708 -8.40 6.43 -47.58
N LEU A 709 -7.32 7.20 -47.41
CA LEU A 709 -6.53 7.23 -46.18
C LEU A 709 -7.40 7.63 -44.97
N ALA A 710 -8.29 8.62 -45.13
CA ALA A 710 -9.22 9.04 -44.08
C ALA A 710 -10.28 7.99 -43.70
N GLN A 711 -10.48 6.95 -44.52
CA GLN A 711 -11.48 5.90 -44.32
C GLN A 711 -10.85 4.51 -44.22
N ILE A 712 -9.52 4.41 -44.11
CA ILE A 712 -8.80 3.14 -44.29
C ILE A 712 -9.25 2.05 -43.31
N ASP A 713 -9.55 2.44 -42.06
CA ASP A 713 -10.03 1.54 -41.00
C ASP A 713 -11.45 0.99 -41.24
N ASN A 714 -12.22 1.59 -42.15
CA ASN A 714 -13.58 1.16 -42.47
C ASN A 714 -13.63 0.08 -43.57
N TYR A 715 -12.50 -0.22 -44.23
CA TYR A 715 -12.46 -1.23 -45.28
C TYR A 715 -12.32 -2.64 -44.71
N ASP A 716 -13.19 -3.55 -45.15
CA ASP A 716 -13.04 -4.98 -44.89
C ASP A 716 -11.94 -5.60 -45.77
N GLY A 717 -11.63 -6.88 -45.56
CA GLY A 717 -10.58 -7.58 -46.31
C GLY A 717 -10.79 -7.57 -47.82
N LYS A 718 -12.06 -7.54 -48.28
CA LYS A 718 -12.38 -7.46 -49.71
C LYS A 718 -12.12 -6.06 -50.24
N GLY A 719 -12.55 -5.03 -49.52
CA GLY A 719 -12.30 -3.62 -49.86
C GLY A 719 -10.80 -3.32 -49.92
N LEU A 720 -10.02 -3.76 -48.92
CA LEU A 720 -8.57 -3.64 -48.94
C LEU A 720 -7.94 -4.40 -50.12
N GLY A 721 -8.46 -5.59 -50.44
CA GLY A 721 -8.01 -6.38 -51.59
C GLY A 721 -8.26 -5.70 -52.94
N GLU A 722 -9.42 -5.03 -53.08
CA GLU A 722 -9.77 -4.21 -54.24
C GLU A 722 -8.85 -3.00 -54.37
N LEU A 723 -8.53 -2.31 -53.26
CA LEU A 723 -7.58 -1.19 -53.24
C LEU A 723 -6.17 -1.63 -53.65
N ILE A 724 -5.69 -2.77 -53.10
CA ILE A 724 -4.38 -3.33 -53.42
C ILE A 724 -4.27 -3.65 -54.91
N ALA A 725 -5.30 -4.27 -55.50
CA ALA A 725 -5.33 -4.61 -56.91
C ALA A 725 -5.45 -3.36 -57.79
N ARG A 726 -6.37 -2.45 -57.45
CA ARG A 726 -6.67 -1.24 -58.24
C ARG A 726 -5.49 -0.29 -58.32
N PHE A 727 -4.71 -0.18 -57.25
CA PHE A 727 -3.56 0.72 -57.19
C PHE A 727 -2.21 0.03 -57.37
N ASP A 728 -2.18 -1.24 -57.80
CA ASP A 728 -0.95 -2.05 -57.97
C ASP A 728 -0.01 -1.94 -56.76
N ILE A 729 -0.55 -2.20 -55.58
CA ILE A 729 0.19 -2.14 -54.31
C ILE A 729 0.97 -3.43 -54.13
N ARG A 730 2.30 -3.30 -54.12
CA ARG A 730 3.27 -4.41 -54.08
C ARG A 730 4.14 -4.30 -52.82
N ASN A 731 4.87 -5.36 -52.48
CA ASN A 731 5.85 -5.30 -51.39
C ASN A 731 6.87 -4.17 -51.67
N PRO A 732 6.95 -3.12 -50.82
CA PRO A 732 7.80 -1.95 -51.07
C PRO A 732 9.31 -2.26 -51.13
N ALA A 733 9.75 -3.36 -50.52
CA ALA A 733 11.17 -3.75 -50.49
C ALA A 733 11.61 -4.59 -51.68
N THR A 734 10.70 -5.42 -52.22
CA THR A 734 11.02 -6.43 -53.24
C THR A 734 10.33 -6.18 -54.58
N GLY A 735 9.26 -5.38 -54.62
CA GLY A 735 8.41 -5.16 -55.79
C GLY A 735 7.51 -6.36 -56.14
N ASN A 736 7.41 -7.37 -55.29
CA ASN A 736 6.59 -8.55 -55.55
C ASN A 736 5.09 -8.32 -55.26
N GLU A 737 4.23 -9.09 -55.93
CA GLU A 737 2.79 -9.10 -55.66
C GLU A 737 2.50 -9.69 -54.29
N VAL A 738 1.45 -9.19 -53.65
CA VAL A 738 0.95 -9.68 -52.38
C VAL A 738 -0.35 -10.47 -52.57
N THR A 739 -0.60 -11.45 -51.71
CA THR A 739 -1.86 -12.20 -51.70
C THR A 739 -3.04 -11.30 -51.33
N GLN A 740 -4.25 -11.75 -51.65
CA GLN A 740 -5.48 -11.14 -51.13
C GLN A 740 -5.47 -11.11 -49.59
N PRO A 741 -6.04 -10.07 -48.96
CA PRO A 741 -6.12 -9.98 -47.51
C PRO A 741 -6.90 -11.16 -46.92
N VAL A 742 -6.34 -11.79 -45.90
CA VAL A 742 -6.99 -12.86 -45.14
C VAL A 742 -7.04 -12.49 -43.67
N GLU A 743 -8.12 -12.88 -42.99
CA GLU A 743 -8.31 -12.61 -41.58
C GLU A 743 -7.28 -13.37 -40.74
N PHE A 744 -6.68 -12.69 -39.76
CA PHE A 744 -5.67 -13.24 -38.87
C PHE A 744 -5.98 -12.87 -37.42
N ASN A 745 -6.22 -13.88 -36.59
CA ASN A 745 -6.51 -13.70 -35.17
C ASN A 745 -5.25 -13.21 -34.43
N LEU A 746 -5.39 -12.09 -33.72
CA LEU A 746 -4.33 -11.45 -32.95
C LEU A 746 -4.16 -12.05 -31.55
N MET A 747 -4.85 -13.13 -31.19
CA MET A 747 -4.65 -13.83 -29.91
C MET A 747 -3.80 -15.08 -30.11
N PHE A 748 -2.94 -15.36 -29.12
CA PHE A 748 -2.18 -16.61 -29.11
C PHE A 748 -3.06 -17.76 -28.63
N GLU A 749 -3.41 -18.66 -29.53
CA GLU A 749 -4.18 -19.88 -29.24
C GLU A 749 -3.33 -20.96 -28.58
N SER A 750 -3.92 -21.70 -27.64
CA SER A 750 -3.30 -22.86 -26.99
C SER A 750 -4.35 -23.90 -26.56
N ASN A 751 -3.87 -25.09 -26.17
CA ASN A 751 -4.70 -26.17 -25.62
C ASN A 751 -4.43 -26.32 -24.12
N ILE A 752 -5.50 -26.38 -23.32
CA ILE A 752 -5.45 -26.60 -21.88
C ILE A 752 -5.61 -28.10 -21.61
N GLY A 753 -4.55 -28.72 -21.12
CA GLY A 753 -4.51 -30.16 -20.85
C GLY A 753 -4.14 -31.01 -22.07
N PRO A 754 -3.77 -32.28 -21.86
CA PRO A 754 -3.13 -33.11 -22.89
C PRO A 754 -4.09 -33.64 -23.98
N THR A 755 -5.40 -33.59 -23.75
CA THR A 755 -6.42 -34.13 -24.67
C THR A 755 -6.84 -33.14 -25.75
N GLY A 756 -6.47 -31.85 -25.63
CA GLY A 756 -6.89 -30.80 -26.56
C GLY A 756 -8.38 -30.45 -26.53
N HIS A 757 -9.17 -31.01 -25.60
CA HIS A 757 -10.60 -30.75 -25.51
C HIS A 757 -10.93 -29.33 -25.00
N LEU A 758 -10.04 -28.74 -24.19
CA LEU A 758 -10.22 -27.38 -23.68
C LEU A 758 -9.34 -26.42 -24.47
N LYS A 759 -9.96 -25.65 -25.37
CA LYS A 759 -9.31 -24.59 -26.12
C LYS A 759 -9.16 -23.32 -25.26
N GLY A 760 -7.98 -22.72 -25.29
CA GLY A 760 -7.68 -21.49 -24.57
C GLY A 760 -6.82 -20.53 -25.39
N TYR A 761 -6.60 -19.35 -24.83
CA TYR A 761 -5.74 -18.33 -25.38
C TYR A 761 -4.88 -17.72 -24.27
N LEU A 762 -3.75 -17.12 -24.63
CA LEU A 762 -3.10 -16.16 -23.76
C LEU A 762 -3.91 -14.86 -23.78
N ARG A 763 -4.20 -14.30 -22.60
CA ARG A 763 -5.06 -13.11 -22.48
C ARG A 763 -4.52 -11.90 -23.28
N PRO A 764 -5.38 -11.17 -24.02
CA PRO A 764 -4.99 -9.95 -24.74
C PRO A 764 -4.96 -8.69 -23.85
N GLU A 765 -5.60 -8.77 -22.68
CA GLU A 765 -5.72 -7.74 -21.63
C GLU A 765 -5.82 -8.42 -20.25
N THR A 766 -5.70 -7.67 -19.15
CA THR A 766 -5.83 -8.16 -17.77
C THR A 766 -7.22 -7.95 -17.17
N ALA A 767 -8.03 -7.03 -17.72
CA ALA A 767 -9.39 -6.66 -17.29
C ALA A 767 -10.32 -7.87 -17.07
N GLN A 768 -10.37 -8.83 -18.01
CA GLN A 768 -11.29 -9.99 -17.94
C GLN A 768 -11.15 -10.80 -16.64
N GLY A 769 -9.94 -10.93 -16.10
CA GLY A 769 -9.72 -11.62 -14.82
C GLY A 769 -10.39 -10.91 -13.64
N GLN A 770 -10.42 -9.58 -13.68
CA GLN A 770 -11.05 -8.72 -12.69
C GLN A 770 -12.58 -8.85 -12.77
N PHE A 771 -13.16 -8.75 -13.97
CA PHE A 771 -14.61 -8.92 -14.17
C PHE A 771 -15.15 -10.27 -13.72
N LEU A 772 -14.45 -11.37 -14.04
CA LEU A 772 -14.85 -12.71 -13.61
C LEU A 772 -14.81 -12.89 -12.08
N ASN A 773 -14.07 -12.04 -11.36
CA ASN A 773 -14.01 -12.02 -9.91
C ASN A 773 -14.83 -10.89 -9.27
N PHE A 774 -15.62 -10.14 -10.04
CA PHE A 774 -16.41 -8.99 -9.56
C PHE A 774 -17.20 -9.29 -8.29
N THR A 775 -17.90 -10.43 -8.23
CA THR A 775 -18.71 -10.77 -7.03
C THR A 775 -17.85 -10.93 -5.79
N ARG A 776 -16.68 -11.55 -5.90
CA ARG A 776 -15.74 -11.72 -4.78
C ARG A 776 -15.11 -10.41 -4.37
N LEU A 777 -14.79 -9.54 -5.33
CA LEU A 777 -14.25 -8.22 -5.08
C LEU A 777 -15.27 -7.33 -4.36
N LEU A 778 -16.52 -7.35 -4.81
CA LEU A 778 -17.63 -6.66 -4.15
C LEU A 778 -17.86 -7.19 -2.72
N GLU A 779 -17.85 -8.52 -2.54
CA GLU A 779 -17.96 -9.15 -1.21
C GLU A 779 -16.79 -8.75 -0.29
N PHE A 780 -15.56 -8.74 -0.80
CA PHE A 780 -14.38 -8.29 -0.07
C PHE A 780 -14.50 -6.82 0.34
N ASN A 781 -15.09 -5.99 -0.53
CA ASN A 781 -15.42 -4.60 -0.22
C ASN A 781 -16.72 -4.42 0.61
N ASN A 782 -17.26 -5.51 1.18
CA ASN A 782 -18.48 -5.50 1.99
C ASN A 782 -19.72 -4.95 1.27
N GLY A 783 -19.81 -5.13 -0.05
CA GLY A 783 -20.91 -4.63 -0.88
C GLY A 783 -20.93 -3.11 -1.08
N LYS A 784 -19.85 -2.39 -0.71
CA LYS A 784 -19.78 -0.92 -0.85
C LYS A 784 -19.38 -0.49 -2.25
N MET A 785 -19.96 0.63 -2.68
CA MET A 785 -19.69 1.30 -3.95
C MET A 785 -19.38 2.80 -3.73
N PRO A 786 -18.59 3.45 -4.60
CA PRO A 786 -17.78 2.83 -5.65
C PRO A 786 -16.58 2.05 -5.06
N PHE A 787 -15.94 1.21 -5.87
CA PHE A 787 -14.66 0.59 -5.54
C PHE A 787 -13.87 0.29 -6.80
N ALA A 788 -12.55 0.11 -6.66
CA ALA A 788 -11.69 -0.25 -7.78
C ALA A 788 -10.95 -1.56 -7.51
N SER A 789 -10.78 -2.37 -8.55
CA SER A 789 -9.75 -3.41 -8.59
C SER A 789 -8.63 -2.99 -9.53
N ALA A 790 -7.44 -3.56 -9.33
CA ALA A 790 -6.31 -3.33 -10.20
C ALA A 790 -5.54 -4.62 -10.45
N MET A 791 -4.86 -4.71 -11.59
CA MET A 791 -3.96 -5.81 -11.90
C MET A 791 -2.73 -5.30 -12.66
N VAL A 792 -1.54 -5.76 -12.23
CA VAL A 792 -0.29 -5.61 -12.99
C VAL A 792 0.14 -6.98 -13.50
N GLY A 793 0.23 -7.15 -14.82
CA GLY A 793 0.61 -8.45 -15.39
C GLY A 793 0.91 -8.41 -16.88
N ARG A 794 1.32 -9.56 -17.44
CA ARG A 794 1.60 -9.68 -18.88
C ARG A 794 0.31 -9.88 -19.68
N SER A 795 0.27 -9.28 -20.87
CA SER A 795 -0.75 -9.44 -21.90
C SER A 795 -0.09 -9.75 -23.23
N PHE A 796 -0.83 -10.41 -24.11
CA PHE A 796 -0.30 -11.02 -25.32
C PHE A 796 -1.13 -10.64 -26.54
N ARG A 797 -0.47 -10.09 -27.56
CA ARG A 797 -1.10 -9.75 -28.84
C ARG A 797 -0.23 -10.28 -29.96
N ASN A 798 -0.71 -11.21 -30.76
CA ASN A 798 0.01 -11.83 -31.86
C ASN A 798 0.11 -10.87 -33.07
N GLU A 799 0.76 -9.73 -32.88
CA GLU A 799 0.95 -8.69 -33.88
C GLU A 799 1.50 -9.25 -35.20
N ILE A 800 0.87 -8.85 -36.32
CA ILE A 800 1.20 -9.33 -37.66
C ILE A 800 2.63 -8.94 -38.06
N SER A 801 3.01 -7.68 -37.85
CA SER A 801 4.32 -7.15 -38.24
C SER A 801 4.87 -6.15 -37.19
N PRO A 802 5.41 -6.62 -36.05
CA PRO A 802 5.93 -5.75 -34.99
C PRO A 802 7.28 -5.12 -35.42
N ARG A 803 7.26 -3.85 -35.85
CA ARG A 803 8.43 -3.13 -36.41
C ARG A 803 8.92 -1.92 -35.60
N GLN A 804 8.26 -1.57 -34.49
CA GLN A 804 8.49 -0.33 -33.74
C GLN A 804 9.14 -0.57 -32.35
N GLY A 805 10.12 -1.47 -32.27
CA GLY A 805 10.83 -1.73 -31.00
C GLY A 805 9.88 -2.16 -29.88
N LEU A 806 9.97 -1.50 -28.72
CA LEU A 806 9.12 -1.74 -27.54
C LEU A 806 7.70 -1.17 -27.67
N LEU A 807 7.42 -0.31 -28.65
CA LEU A 807 6.12 0.34 -28.81
C LEU A 807 5.04 -0.61 -29.33
N ARG A 808 5.45 -1.61 -30.12
CA ARG A 808 4.57 -2.62 -30.71
C ARG A 808 5.18 -4.01 -30.59
N VAL A 809 4.75 -4.72 -29.55
CA VAL A 809 5.31 -6.02 -29.13
C VAL A 809 4.20 -7.06 -28.96
N ARG A 810 4.60 -8.32 -28.96
CA ARG A 810 3.67 -9.46 -28.83
C ARG A 810 3.37 -9.87 -27.40
N GLU A 811 4.24 -9.47 -26.49
CA GLU A 811 4.14 -9.75 -25.07
C GLU A 811 4.61 -8.52 -24.30
N PHE A 812 3.75 -7.95 -23.46
CA PHE A 812 4.05 -6.73 -22.72
C PHE A 812 3.39 -6.74 -21.35
N THR A 813 3.94 -5.94 -20.44
CA THR A 813 3.34 -5.73 -19.11
C THR A 813 2.35 -4.58 -19.21
N MET A 814 1.15 -4.80 -18.68
CA MET A 814 0.11 -3.81 -18.51
C MET A 814 -0.17 -3.62 -17.02
N ALA A 815 -0.64 -2.44 -16.65
CA ALA A 815 -1.29 -2.20 -15.38
C ALA A 815 -2.68 -1.65 -15.68
N GLU A 816 -3.74 -2.34 -15.26
CA GLU A 816 -5.11 -1.95 -15.55
C GLU A 816 -5.91 -1.81 -14.26
N ILE A 817 -6.81 -0.83 -14.24
CA ILE A 817 -7.69 -0.52 -13.11
C ILE A 817 -9.13 -0.67 -13.61
N GLU A 818 -9.96 -1.42 -12.89
CA GLU A 818 -11.41 -1.42 -13.11
C GLU A 818 -12.08 -0.66 -11.96
N HIS A 819 -12.51 0.58 -12.20
CA HIS A 819 -13.23 1.36 -11.21
C HIS A 819 -14.74 1.21 -11.39
N TYR A 820 -15.38 0.45 -10.51
CA TYR A 820 -16.80 0.16 -10.51
C TYR A 820 -17.59 1.30 -9.85
N VAL A 821 -18.54 1.87 -10.57
CA VAL A 821 -19.33 3.04 -10.15
C VAL A 821 -20.83 2.84 -10.41
N ASP A 822 -21.67 3.55 -9.66
CA ASP A 822 -23.12 3.57 -9.91
C ASP A 822 -23.42 4.25 -11.26
N PRO A 823 -24.17 3.59 -12.19
CA PRO A 823 -24.54 4.18 -13.47
C PRO A 823 -25.30 5.52 -13.35
N LYS A 824 -26.00 5.75 -12.23
CA LYS A 824 -26.74 6.98 -11.96
C LYS A 824 -25.91 8.05 -11.23
N ASN A 825 -24.76 7.68 -10.67
CA ASN A 825 -23.91 8.59 -9.92
C ASN A 825 -22.43 8.30 -10.21
N LYS A 826 -21.91 8.93 -11.26
CA LYS A 826 -20.50 8.87 -11.66
C LYS A 826 -19.63 9.98 -11.06
N ASP A 827 -20.03 10.53 -9.91
CA ASP A 827 -19.20 11.50 -9.19
C ASP A 827 -18.10 10.80 -8.38
N HIS A 828 -16.87 11.29 -8.51
CA HIS A 828 -15.75 10.81 -7.70
C HIS A 828 -15.60 11.68 -6.44
N PRO A 829 -15.52 11.09 -5.23
CA PRO A 829 -15.49 11.84 -3.97
C PRO A 829 -14.23 12.72 -3.83
N ARG A 830 -13.15 12.37 -4.50
CA ARG A 830 -11.86 13.09 -4.49
C ARG A 830 -11.63 13.95 -5.74
N PHE A 831 -12.65 14.17 -6.56
CA PHE A 831 -12.51 14.96 -7.80
C PHE A 831 -11.84 16.32 -7.59
N ASP A 832 -12.18 17.01 -6.50
CA ASP A 832 -11.65 18.34 -6.20
C ASP A 832 -10.13 18.38 -5.99
N GLU A 833 -9.48 17.25 -5.69
CA GLU A 833 -8.01 17.18 -5.55
C GLU A 833 -7.27 17.39 -6.89
N VAL A 834 -7.91 17.09 -8.02
CA VAL A 834 -7.31 17.21 -9.36
C VAL A 834 -8.05 18.19 -10.27
N ALA A 835 -9.21 18.68 -9.83
CA ALA A 835 -10.11 19.49 -10.64
C ALA A 835 -9.45 20.71 -11.28
N ASP A 836 -8.50 21.35 -10.58
CA ASP A 836 -7.87 22.59 -11.06
C ASP A 836 -6.59 22.36 -11.88
N ILE A 837 -6.20 21.09 -12.10
CA ILE A 837 -5.09 20.75 -13.00
C ILE A 837 -5.50 21.09 -14.43
N LYS A 838 -4.61 21.78 -15.16
CA LYS A 838 -4.78 22.06 -16.59
C LYS A 838 -4.22 20.92 -17.41
N LEU A 839 -5.05 20.34 -18.27
CA LEU A 839 -4.65 19.28 -19.18
C LEU A 839 -4.59 19.81 -20.61
N SER A 840 -3.66 19.24 -21.37
CA SER A 840 -3.59 19.36 -22.83
C SER A 840 -4.57 18.36 -23.44
N LEU A 841 -5.77 18.82 -23.79
CA LEU A 841 -6.85 17.97 -24.33
C LEU A 841 -6.96 18.13 -25.84
N LEU A 842 -7.14 17.04 -26.57
CA LEU A 842 -7.54 17.03 -27.97
C LEU A 842 -8.93 16.38 -28.09
N PRO A 843 -10.02 17.15 -27.88
CA PRO A 843 -11.39 16.64 -27.95
C PRO A 843 -11.77 16.18 -29.36
N ALA A 844 -12.76 15.31 -29.45
CA ALA A 844 -13.32 14.85 -30.72
C ALA A 844 -13.83 16.03 -31.58
N SER A 845 -14.43 17.05 -30.95
CA SER A 845 -14.92 18.24 -31.65
C SER A 845 -13.83 19.03 -32.37
N VAL A 846 -12.62 19.07 -31.81
CA VAL A 846 -11.45 19.76 -32.39
C VAL A 846 -10.86 18.94 -33.53
N GLN A 847 -10.77 17.62 -33.36
CA GLN A 847 -10.30 16.69 -34.39
C GLN A 847 -11.21 16.73 -35.64
N LEU A 848 -12.53 16.75 -35.45
CA LEU A 848 -13.50 16.83 -36.56
C LEU A 848 -13.45 18.15 -37.33
N GLN A 849 -12.88 19.21 -36.74
CA GLN A 849 -12.61 20.49 -37.41
C GLN A 849 -11.31 20.46 -38.22
N GLY A 850 -10.60 19.33 -38.25
CA GLY A 850 -9.31 19.17 -38.94
C GLY A 850 -8.13 19.77 -38.18
N SER A 851 -8.29 20.12 -36.90
CA SER A 851 -7.22 20.65 -36.06
C SER A 851 -6.59 19.54 -35.23
N ALA A 852 -5.25 19.48 -35.22
CA ALA A 852 -4.48 18.59 -34.36
C ALA A 852 -3.92 19.30 -33.11
N GLU A 853 -4.24 20.58 -32.94
CA GLU A 853 -3.77 21.41 -31.82
C GLU A 853 -4.64 21.16 -30.57
N PRO A 854 -4.05 20.74 -29.44
CA PRO A 854 -4.79 20.53 -28.20
C PRO A 854 -5.16 21.86 -27.53
N ILE A 855 -6.29 21.86 -26.84
CA ILE A 855 -6.73 22.96 -25.96
C ILE A 855 -6.16 22.77 -24.55
N GLN A 856 -5.82 23.88 -23.88
CA GLN A 856 -5.41 23.88 -22.48
C GLN A 856 -6.60 24.30 -21.61
N ILE A 857 -7.11 23.38 -20.80
CA ILE A 857 -8.32 23.61 -19.99
C ILE A 857 -8.20 22.88 -18.66
N SER A 858 -8.77 23.44 -17.58
CA SER A 858 -8.82 22.73 -16.30
C SER A 858 -9.78 21.54 -16.37
N ILE A 859 -9.52 20.49 -15.59
CA ILE A 859 -10.42 19.33 -15.52
C ILE A 859 -11.82 19.76 -15.07
N ARG A 860 -11.92 20.70 -14.12
CA ARG A 860 -13.18 21.28 -13.63
C ARG A 860 -13.99 21.90 -14.76
N GLU A 861 -13.38 22.76 -15.56
CA GLU A 861 -14.03 23.43 -16.68
C GLU A 861 -14.39 22.44 -17.78
N ALA A 862 -13.51 21.47 -18.08
CA ALA A 862 -13.77 20.45 -19.10
C ALA A 862 -14.97 19.57 -18.74
N VAL A 863 -15.12 19.18 -17.47
CA VAL A 863 -16.30 18.44 -16.98
C VAL A 863 -17.54 19.33 -16.98
N ALA A 864 -17.43 20.59 -16.53
CA ALA A 864 -18.57 21.52 -16.49
C ALA A 864 -19.11 21.86 -17.91
N GLN A 865 -18.24 21.86 -18.92
CA GLN A 865 -18.61 22.08 -20.33
C GLN A 865 -19.06 20.80 -21.04
N GLY A 866 -19.02 19.64 -20.38
CA GLY A 866 -19.34 18.34 -20.99
C GLY A 866 -18.32 17.88 -22.03
N ILE A 867 -17.09 18.40 -22.00
CA ILE A 867 -15.98 17.91 -22.84
C ILE A 867 -15.50 16.56 -22.30
N ILE A 868 -15.35 16.45 -20.97
CA ILE A 868 -15.14 15.19 -20.26
C ILE A 868 -16.49 14.78 -19.67
N ASP A 869 -16.96 13.56 -19.93
CA ASP A 869 -18.33 13.12 -19.63
C ASP A 869 -18.71 13.23 -18.15
N ASN A 870 -17.80 12.87 -17.24
CA ASN A 870 -18.08 12.81 -15.80
C ASN A 870 -16.85 13.04 -14.92
N LYS A 871 -17.09 13.32 -13.64
CA LYS A 871 -16.03 13.61 -12.65
C LYS A 871 -15.11 12.41 -12.39
N THR A 872 -15.60 11.18 -12.50
CA THR A 872 -14.75 9.98 -12.30
C THR A 872 -13.73 9.84 -13.43
N LEU A 873 -14.16 10.00 -14.67
CA LEU A 873 -13.25 10.02 -15.83
C LEU A 873 -12.24 11.17 -15.71
N GLY A 874 -12.70 12.38 -15.37
CA GLY A 874 -11.83 13.53 -15.12
C GLY A 874 -10.84 13.29 -13.97
N TYR A 875 -11.26 12.61 -12.89
CA TYR A 875 -10.38 12.27 -11.77
C TYR A 875 -9.22 11.38 -12.22
N PHE A 876 -9.51 10.29 -12.93
CA PHE A 876 -8.47 9.39 -13.41
C PHE A 876 -7.56 10.03 -14.45
N MET A 877 -8.08 10.88 -15.35
CA MET A 877 -7.23 11.67 -16.26
C MET A 877 -6.24 12.55 -15.49
N GLY A 878 -6.68 13.23 -14.43
CA GLY A 878 -5.81 14.02 -13.55
C GLY A 878 -4.77 13.16 -12.84
N ARG A 879 -5.16 12.01 -12.29
CA ARG A 879 -4.22 11.07 -11.65
C ARG A 879 -3.21 10.49 -12.64
N ILE A 880 -3.62 10.15 -13.86
CA ILE A 880 -2.73 9.70 -14.95
C ILE A 880 -1.69 10.79 -15.26
N HIS A 881 -2.13 12.04 -15.42
CA HIS A 881 -1.24 13.16 -15.67
C HIS A 881 -0.18 13.30 -14.56
N LEU A 882 -0.60 13.32 -13.30
CA LEU A 882 0.32 13.42 -12.15
C LEU A 882 1.33 12.27 -12.10
N TYR A 883 0.90 11.04 -12.39
CA TYR A 883 1.80 9.89 -12.45
C TYR A 883 2.85 10.03 -13.56
N LEU A 884 2.42 10.36 -14.78
CA LEU A 884 3.33 10.54 -15.93
C LEU A 884 4.33 11.67 -15.67
N MET A 885 3.90 12.74 -14.99
CA MET A 885 4.78 13.83 -14.59
C MET A 885 5.79 13.39 -13.52
N ALA A 886 5.33 12.66 -12.50
CA ALA A 886 6.19 12.16 -11.44
C ALA A 886 7.30 11.22 -11.96
N ILE A 887 7.04 10.39 -12.99
CA ILE A 887 8.07 9.50 -13.56
C ILE A 887 9.08 10.24 -14.43
N GLY A 888 8.77 11.47 -14.87
CA GLY A 888 9.65 12.30 -15.70
C GLY A 888 9.28 12.37 -17.18
N ILE A 889 8.04 12.06 -17.58
CA ILE A 889 7.54 12.45 -18.91
C ILE A 889 7.50 13.98 -18.98
N LYS A 890 7.74 14.57 -20.15
CA LYS A 890 7.71 16.02 -20.32
C LYS A 890 6.28 16.51 -20.59
N HIS A 891 5.87 17.59 -19.91
CA HIS A 891 4.51 18.13 -19.99
C HIS A 891 4.14 18.54 -21.42
N GLU A 892 5.05 19.21 -22.12
CA GLU A 892 4.90 19.68 -23.50
C GLU A 892 4.83 18.55 -24.54
N LEU A 893 5.14 17.32 -24.13
CA LEU A 893 5.09 16.11 -24.96
C LEU A 893 3.99 15.14 -24.50
N LEU A 894 3.07 15.59 -23.65
CA LEU A 894 1.93 14.82 -23.16
C LEU A 894 0.62 15.50 -23.58
N ARG A 895 -0.31 14.73 -24.12
CA ARG A 895 -1.69 15.17 -24.36
C ARG A 895 -2.69 14.05 -24.05
N PHE A 896 -3.95 14.41 -23.87
CA PHE A 896 -5.06 13.47 -23.80
C PHE A 896 -5.91 13.62 -25.05
N ARG A 897 -6.01 12.58 -25.89
CA ARG A 897 -6.81 12.59 -27.12
C ARG A 897 -8.10 11.80 -26.89
N GLN A 898 -9.24 12.42 -27.20
CA GLN A 898 -10.53 11.73 -27.16
C GLN A 898 -10.70 10.86 -28.40
N HIS A 899 -11.28 9.66 -28.25
CA HIS A 899 -11.64 8.82 -29.40
C HIS A 899 -12.75 9.47 -30.23
N LEU A 900 -12.71 9.27 -31.55
CA LEU A 900 -13.84 9.56 -32.42
C LEU A 900 -14.89 8.44 -32.35
N GLN A 901 -16.12 8.73 -32.78
CA GLN A 901 -17.23 7.77 -32.69
C GLN A 901 -16.98 6.46 -33.48
N ASN A 902 -16.19 6.53 -34.56
CA ASN A 902 -15.77 5.38 -35.37
C ASN A 902 -14.57 4.61 -34.78
N GLU A 903 -13.82 5.21 -33.87
CA GLU A 903 -12.66 4.60 -33.18
C GLU A 903 -13.05 3.98 -31.84
N MET A 904 -14.15 4.46 -31.25
CA MET A 904 -14.63 4.05 -29.95
C MET A 904 -14.85 2.54 -29.91
N ALA A 905 -14.20 1.87 -28.95
CA ALA A 905 -14.43 0.46 -28.72
C ALA A 905 -15.92 0.20 -28.51
N HIS A 906 -16.44 -0.90 -29.06
CA HIS A 906 -17.87 -1.22 -29.07
C HIS A 906 -18.57 -1.30 -27.68
N TYR A 907 -17.80 -1.24 -26.59
CA TYR A 907 -18.26 -1.24 -25.21
C TYR A 907 -18.11 0.12 -24.50
N ALA A 908 -17.38 1.07 -25.08
CA ALA A 908 -17.09 2.36 -24.45
C ALA A 908 -18.14 3.43 -24.79
N CYS A 909 -18.37 4.37 -23.87
CA CYS A 909 -19.26 5.52 -24.07
C CYS A 909 -18.53 6.88 -24.07
N ASP A 910 -17.35 6.96 -23.46
CA ASP A 910 -16.34 8.00 -23.67
C ASP A 910 -14.95 7.35 -23.48
N CYS A 911 -13.93 7.84 -24.18
CA CYS A 911 -12.57 7.30 -24.08
C CYS A 911 -11.51 8.37 -24.38
N TRP A 912 -10.54 8.47 -23.48
CA TRP A 912 -9.42 9.40 -23.56
C TRP A 912 -8.08 8.69 -23.44
N ASP A 913 -7.23 8.88 -24.44
CA ASP A 913 -5.88 8.32 -24.48
C ASP A 913 -4.86 9.35 -24.03
N ALA A 914 -4.09 9.05 -22.99
CA ALA A 914 -2.86 9.77 -22.70
C ALA A 914 -1.79 9.38 -23.73
N GLU A 915 -1.56 10.28 -24.69
CA GLU A 915 -0.56 10.14 -25.74
C GLU A 915 0.72 10.86 -25.36
N ILE A 916 1.85 10.17 -25.52
CA ILE A 916 3.18 10.72 -25.28
C ILE A 916 3.88 10.86 -26.63
N LYS A 917 4.34 12.07 -26.95
CA LYS A 917 5.08 12.35 -28.19
C LYS A 917 6.50 11.81 -28.09
N ASN A 918 6.88 10.95 -29.02
CA ASN A 918 8.25 10.42 -29.16
C ASN A 918 8.69 10.47 -30.64
N SER A 919 9.84 9.89 -30.98
CA SER A 919 10.40 9.89 -32.34
C SER A 919 9.55 9.17 -33.39
N TYR A 920 8.55 8.39 -32.96
CA TYR A 920 7.56 7.75 -33.83
C TYR A 920 6.25 8.55 -33.95
N GLY A 921 6.14 9.70 -33.27
CA GLY A 921 4.93 10.53 -33.25
C GLY A 921 4.22 10.49 -31.91
N TRP A 922 2.91 10.77 -31.93
CA TRP A 922 2.07 10.66 -30.74
C TRP A 922 1.67 9.20 -30.53
N ILE A 923 2.06 8.62 -29.40
CA ILE A 923 1.80 7.22 -29.09
C ILE A 923 0.94 7.13 -27.84
N GLU A 924 -0.20 6.46 -27.96
CA GLU A 924 -1.06 6.07 -26.85
C GLU A 924 -0.27 5.23 -25.84
N CYS A 925 -0.16 5.73 -24.61
CA CYS A 925 0.53 5.05 -23.52
C CYS A 925 -0.40 4.64 -22.38
N VAL A 926 -1.52 5.35 -22.21
CA VAL A 926 -2.58 5.02 -21.25
C VAL A 926 -3.93 5.25 -21.91
N GLY A 927 -4.78 4.23 -22.02
CA GLY A 927 -6.19 4.39 -22.37
C GLY A 927 -7.01 4.66 -21.11
N CYS A 928 -8.00 5.55 -21.17
CA CYS A 928 -8.91 5.83 -20.06
C CYS A 928 -10.35 5.79 -20.60
N ALA A 929 -11.00 4.63 -20.49
CA ALA A 929 -12.29 4.35 -21.11
C ALA A 929 -13.43 4.27 -20.08
N ASP A 930 -14.61 4.77 -20.43
CA ASP A 930 -15.85 4.44 -19.73
C ASP A 930 -16.53 3.27 -20.45
N ARG A 931 -16.30 2.05 -19.96
CA ARG A 931 -16.77 0.79 -20.56
C ARG A 931 -18.24 0.49 -20.26
N SER A 932 -18.96 1.42 -19.61
CA SER A 932 -20.32 1.21 -19.13
C SER A 932 -20.46 -0.11 -18.35
N ALA A 933 -21.56 -0.84 -18.50
CA ALA A 933 -21.81 -2.12 -17.85
C ALA A 933 -21.57 -3.34 -18.76
N TYR A 934 -20.90 -3.16 -19.91
CA TYR A 934 -20.83 -4.16 -20.97
C TYR A 934 -20.27 -5.51 -20.50
N ASP A 935 -19.06 -5.52 -19.94
CA ASP A 935 -18.35 -6.76 -19.58
C ASP A 935 -19.12 -7.59 -18.54
N LEU A 936 -19.60 -6.94 -17.47
CA LEU A 936 -20.41 -7.61 -16.45
C LEU A 936 -21.71 -8.18 -17.04
N THR A 937 -22.33 -7.46 -17.97
CA THR A 937 -23.60 -7.87 -18.60
C THR A 937 -23.40 -9.09 -19.50
N VAL A 938 -22.39 -9.10 -20.37
CA VAL A 938 -22.17 -10.23 -21.30
C VAL A 938 -21.80 -11.51 -20.55
N HIS A 939 -20.97 -11.40 -19.50
CA HIS A 939 -20.61 -12.55 -18.65
C HIS A 939 -21.78 -13.03 -17.80
N ALA A 940 -22.60 -12.13 -17.24
CA ALA A 940 -23.80 -12.50 -16.50
C ALA A 940 -24.80 -13.26 -17.38
N ASN A 941 -25.05 -12.76 -18.60
CA ASN A 941 -25.94 -13.38 -19.57
C ASN A 941 -25.44 -14.76 -20.03
N ARG A 942 -24.15 -14.90 -20.28
CA ARG A 942 -23.56 -16.18 -20.73
C ARG A 942 -23.60 -17.26 -19.65
N THR A 943 -23.35 -16.88 -18.39
CA THR A 943 -23.16 -17.81 -17.27
C THR A 943 -24.42 -18.02 -16.43
N ASN A 944 -25.46 -17.21 -16.63
CA ASN A 944 -26.63 -17.12 -15.77
C ASN A 944 -26.28 -16.83 -14.29
N LYS A 945 -25.17 -16.12 -14.05
CA LYS A 945 -24.76 -15.65 -12.71
C LYS A 945 -24.99 -14.15 -12.62
N LYS A 946 -25.66 -13.70 -11.55
CA LYS A 946 -25.84 -12.28 -11.27
C LYS A 946 -24.48 -11.62 -10.99
N MET A 947 -24.17 -10.56 -11.73
CA MET A 947 -23.00 -9.69 -11.51
C MET A 947 -23.49 -8.26 -11.26
N CYS A 948 -24.25 -8.07 -10.19
CA CYS A 948 -24.90 -6.80 -9.85
C CYS A 948 -24.64 -6.42 -8.39
N VAL A 949 -24.79 -5.14 -8.09
CA VAL A 949 -24.79 -4.60 -6.73
C VAL A 949 -26.24 -4.62 -6.21
N SER A 950 -26.42 -4.92 -4.92
CA SER A 950 -27.71 -4.85 -4.23
C SER A 950 -27.59 -3.93 -3.03
N GLU A 951 -28.26 -2.77 -3.09
CA GLU A 951 -28.21 -1.75 -2.04
C GLU A 951 -29.57 -1.57 -1.40
N ASN A 952 -29.62 -1.26 -0.10
CA ASN A 952 -30.87 -0.93 0.56
C ASN A 952 -31.32 0.48 0.14
N LEU A 953 -32.58 0.62 -0.25
CA LEU A 953 -33.16 1.93 -0.51
C LEU A 953 -33.32 2.69 0.82
N PRO A 954 -33.00 4.00 0.88
CA PRO A 954 -33.21 4.82 2.07
C PRO A 954 -34.68 4.82 2.53
N GLU A 955 -35.59 4.83 1.58
CA GLU A 955 -37.04 4.70 1.78
C GLU A 955 -37.59 3.59 0.89
N PRO A 956 -38.37 2.63 1.42
CA PRO A 956 -39.00 1.61 0.61
C PRO A 956 -39.99 2.22 -0.39
N ILE A 957 -39.84 1.89 -1.68
CA ILE A 957 -40.77 2.34 -2.71
C ILE A 957 -41.99 1.42 -2.64
N VAL A 958 -43.17 2.00 -2.40
CA VAL A 958 -44.44 1.29 -2.34
C VAL A 958 -45.28 1.71 -3.54
N TYR A 959 -45.61 0.76 -4.41
CA TYR A 959 -46.47 1.01 -5.55
C TYR A 959 -47.34 -0.21 -5.86
N ASP A 960 -48.53 0.03 -6.40
CA ASP A 960 -49.43 -1.02 -6.83
C ASP A 960 -49.05 -1.49 -8.24
N LYS A 961 -48.76 -2.79 -8.38
CA LYS A 961 -48.46 -3.42 -9.66
C LYS A 961 -49.48 -4.50 -9.95
N VAL A 962 -49.97 -4.55 -11.17
CA VAL A 962 -50.74 -5.70 -11.68
C VAL A 962 -49.76 -6.84 -11.95
N VAL A 963 -49.87 -7.94 -11.22
CA VAL A 963 -48.96 -9.10 -11.32
C VAL A 963 -49.73 -10.28 -11.90
N CYS A 964 -49.12 -10.96 -12.87
CA CYS A 964 -49.60 -12.24 -13.41
C CYS A 964 -48.77 -13.38 -12.81
N GLU A 965 -49.41 -14.22 -12.01
CA GLU A 965 -48.80 -15.45 -11.48
C GLU A 965 -49.33 -16.67 -12.25
N VAL A 966 -48.41 -17.47 -12.76
CA VAL A 966 -48.72 -18.66 -13.55
C VAL A 966 -48.79 -19.90 -12.64
N ASN A 967 -49.88 -20.68 -12.75
CA ASN A 967 -49.99 -21.96 -12.05
C ASN A 967 -49.22 -23.04 -12.81
N SER A 968 -47.95 -23.24 -12.48
CA SER A 968 -47.03 -24.14 -13.20
C SER A 968 -47.53 -25.59 -13.31
N LYS A 969 -48.37 -26.06 -12.37
CA LYS A 969 -48.94 -27.42 -12.36
C LYS A 969 -50.01 -27.64 -13.44
N VAL A 970 -50.67 -26.57 -13.88
CA VAL A 970 -51.72 -26.60 -14.91
C VAL A 970 -51.21 -26.03 -16.22
N PHE A 971 -50.44 -24.94 -16.15
CA PHE A 971 -49.93 -24.18 -17.28
C PHE A 971 -48.96 -24.99 -18.15
N GLY A 972 -47.97 -25.63 -17.52
CA GLY A 972 -46.98 -26.46 -18.21
C GLY A 972 -47.59 -27.66 -18.96
N PRO A 973 -48.40 -28.51 -18.31
CA PRO A 973 -49.02 -29.66 -18.97
C PRO A 973 -49.99 -29.30 -20.11
N ARG A 974 -50.68 -28.16 -20.05
CA ARG A 974 -51.62 -27.71 -21.09
C ARG A 974 -50.93 -27.08 -22.30
N LEU A 975 -49.89 -26.28 -22.09
CA LEU A 975 -49.21 -25.54 -23.17
C LEU A 975 -47.94 -26.24 -23.69
N ARG A 976 -47.42 -27.24 -22.97
CA ARG A 976 -46.26 -28.07 -23.37
C ARG A 976 -45.06 -27.22 -23.80
N CYS A 977 -44.61 -27.35 -25.05
CA CYS A 977 -43.49 -26.59 -25.60
C CYS A 977 -43.74 -25.08 -25.70
N ALA A 978 -45.01 -24.64 -25.72
CA ALA A 978 -45.40 -23.23 -25.73
C ALA A 978 -45.52 -22.63 -24.32
N ALA A 979 -45.40 -23.42 -23.25
CA ALA A 979 -45.59 -22.93 -21.88
C ALA A 979 -44.61 -21.80 -21.54
N LYS A 980 -43.30 -21.98 -21.79
CA LYS A 980 -42.31 -20.96 -21.42
C LYS A 980 -42.45 -19.66 -22.24
N PRO A 981 -42.60 -19.70 -23.57
CA PRO A 981 -42.86 -18.49 -24.37
C PRO A 981 -44.14 -17.73 -23.99
N VAL A 982 -45.24 -18.45 -23.70
CA VAL A 982 -46.52 -17.82 -23.31
C VAL A 982 -46.43 -17.23 -21.89
N GLU A 983 -45.73 -17.89 -20.97
CA GLU A 983 -45.44 -17.36 -19.63
C GLU A 983 -44.62 -16.07 -19.71
N ASP A 984 -43.52 -16.08 -20.47
CA ASP A 984 -42.64 -14.90 -20.60
C ASP A 984 -43.39 -13.72 -21.26
N TYR A 985 -44.27 -13.99 -22.24
CA TYR A 985 -45.15 -12.98 -22.83
C TYR A 985 -46.14 -12.41 -21.82
N LEU A 986 -46.86 -13.25 -21.08
CA LEU A 986 -47.86 -12.81 -20.10
C LEU A 986 -47.24 -12.01 -18.95
N VAL A 987 -46.04 -12.39 -18.50
CA VAL A 987 -45.30 -11.67 -17.46
C VAL A 987 -44.69 -10.36 -17.98
N GLY A 988 -44.42 -10.27 -19.29
CA GLY A 988 -43.87 -9.10 -19.97
C GLY A 988 -44.91 -8.07 -20.45
N LEU A 989 -46.21 -8.37 -20.36
CA LEU A 989 -47.28 -7.45 -20.78
C LEU A 989 -47.32 -6.16 -19.94
N SER A 990 -47.76 -5.07 -20.56
CA SER A 990 -47.97 -3.80 -19.83
C SER A 990 -49.13 -3.94 -18.82
N PRO A 991 -49.18 -3.12 -17.76
CA PRO A 991 -50.30 -3.14 -16.80
C PRO A 991 -51.67 -2.96 -17.47
N THR A 992 -51.73 -2.17 -18.53
CA THR A 992 -52.95 -1.93 -19.32
C THR A 992 -53.38 -3.18 -20.08
N ASP A 993 -52.42 -3.90 -20.70
CA ASP A 993 -52.70 -5.12 -21.45
C ASP A 993 -53.04 -6.29 -20.52
N LEU A 994 -52.38 -6.39 -19.36
CA LEU A 994 -52.71 -7.35 -18.31
C LEU A 994 -54.11 -7.13 -17.74
N ALA A 995 -54.53 -5.87 -17.59
CA ALA A 995 -55.90 -5.55 -17.18
C ALA A 995 -56.93 -5.99 -18.24
N ALA A 996 -56.61 -5.87 -19.54
CA ALA A 996 -57.47 -6.37 -20.61
C ALA A 996 -57.58 -7.91 -20.60
N VAL A 997 -56.46 -8.62 -20.36
CA VAL A 997 -56.45 -10.09 -20.20
C VAL A 997 -57.29 -10.50 -18.98
N ARG A 998 -57.13 -9.80 -17.84
CA ARG A 998 -57.94 -10.02 -16.63
C ARG A 998 -59.42 -9.83 -16.90
N GLN A 999 -59.80 -8.75 -17.56
CA GLN A 999 -61.19 -8.47 -17.90
C GLN A 999 -61.80 -9.59 -18.77
N ALA A 1000 -61.05 -10.10 -19.75
CA ALA A 1000 -61.48 -11.22 -20.59
C ALA A 1000 -61.66 -12.52 -19.79
N LEU A 1001 -60.76 -12.81 -18.85
CA LEU A 1001 -60.88 -13.95 -17.93
C LEU A 1001 -62.13 -13.83 -17.04
N ASP A 1002 -62.39 -12.64 -16.49
CA ASP A 1002 -63.49 -12.38 -15.57
C ASP A 1002 -64.88 -12.41 -16.26
N THR A 1003 -64.99 -11.94 -17.51
CA THR A 1003 -66.27 -11.85 -18.23
C THR A 1003 -66.59 -13.04 -19.14
N ALA A 1004 -65.58 -13.63 -19.79
CA ALA A 1004 -65.76 -14.71 -20.75
C ALA A 1004 -65.26 -16.07 -20.25
N GLY A 1005 -64.63 -16.12 -19.07
CA GLY A 1005 -64.05 -17.34 -18.50
C GLY A 1005 -62.79 -17.84 -19.22
N LYS A 1006 -62.28 -17.07 -20.19
CA LYS A 1006 -61.10 -17.38 -21.00
C LYS A 1006 -60.57 -16.14 -21.72
N ALA A 1007 -59.26 -16.06 -21.89
CA ALA A 1007 -58.58 -15.01 -22.65
C ALA A 1007 -57.77 -15.60 -23.80
N LYS A 1008 -57.71 -14.92 -24.93
CA LYS A 1008 -56.87 -15.30 -26.06
C LYS A 1008 -55.57 -14.49 -26.04
N VAL A 1009 -54.45 -15.19 -26.18
CA VAL A 1009 -53.11 -14.60 -26.28
C VAL A 1009 -52.51 -14.99 -27.62
N VAL A 1010 -51.99 -14.01 -28.35
CA VAL A 1010 -51.37 -14.22 -29.66
C VAL A 1010 -49.87 -13.95 -29.55
N LEU A 1011 -49.06 -14.97 -29.82
CA LEU A 1011 -47.61 -14.85 -29.94
C LEU A 1011 -47.24 -14.75 -31.43
N ALA A 1012 -46.43 -13.74 -31.77
CA ALA A 1012 -45.87 -13.55 -33.10
C ALA A 1012 -44.37 -13.20 -33.00
N GLY A 1013 -43.53 -13.81 -33.83
CA GLY A 1013 -42.09 -13.57 -33.87
C GLY A 1013 -41.25 -14.47 -32.94
N THR A 1014 -41.80 -15.58 -32.45
CA THR A 1014 -41.12 -16.56 -31.58
C THR A 1014 -41.21 -17.98 -32.16
N ALA A 1015 -40.43 -18.93 -31.62
CA ALA A 1015 -40.49 -20.34 -32.03
C ALA A 1015 -41.84 -21.04 -31.69
N ALA A 1016 -42.77 -20.34 -31.03
CA ALA A 1016 -44.08 -20.84 -30.60
C ALA A 1016 -45.22 -19.93 -31.09
N ASP A 1017 -45.13 -19.40 -32.30
CA ASP A 1017 -46.16 -18.53 -32.88
C ASP A 1017 -47.52 -19.24 -32.99
N GLY A 1018 -48.58 -18.56 -32.53
CA GLY A 1018 -49.92 -19.13 -32.48
C GLY A 1018 -50.88 -18.39 -31.53
N GLU A 1019 -52.16 -18.75 -31.61
CA GLU A 1019 -53.18 -18.33 -30.64
C GLU A 1019 -53.30 -19.36 -29.50
N TYR A 1020 -53.21 -18.89 -28.26
CA TYR A 1020 -53.29 -19.70 -27.06
C TYR A 1020 -54.45 -19.25 -26.19
N GLU A 1021 -55.24 -20.21 -25.72
CA GLU A 1021 -56.36 -19.97 -24.80
C GLU A 1021 -55.87 -20.08 -23.36
N ILE A 1022 -56.06 -19.00 -22.60
CA ILE A 1022 -55.71 -18.88 -21.19
C ILE A 1022 -56.99 -18.93 -20.37
N THR A 1023 -56.97 -19.69 -19.28
CA THR A 1023 -58.12 -19.92 -18.40
C THR A 1023 -57.81 -19.52 -16.95
N PRO A 1024 -58.83 -19.23 -16.11
CA PRO A 1024 -58.61 -18.76 -14.74
C PRO A 1024 -57.84 -19.72 -13.82
N ASP A 1025 -57.78 -21.01 -14.14
CA ASP A 1025 -56.98 -21.99 -13.38
C ASP A 1025 -55.51 -22.07 -13.83
N MET A 1026 -55.18 -21.43 -14.95
CA MET A 1026 -53.83 -21.34 -15.52
C MET A 1026 -53.05 -20.13 -15.01
N VAL A 1027 -53.73 -19.01 -14.78
CA VAL A 1027 -53.11 -17.73 -14.36
C VAL A 1027 -53.96 -16.99 -13.35
N THR A 1028 -53.31 -16.32 -12.41
CA THR A 1028 -53.93 -15.38 -11.47
C THR A 1028 -53.42 -13.99 -11.77
N ILE A 1029 -54.31 -13.04 -12.05
CA ILE A 1029 -53.95 -11.63 -12.30
C ILE A 1029 -54.55 -10.76 -11.21
N GLU A 1030 -53.71 -10.17 -10.37
CA GLU A 1030 -54.15 -9.37 -9.22
C GLU A 1030 -53.34 -8.08 -9.06
N ASN A 1031 -53.95 -7.11 -8.37
CA ASN A 1031 -53.25 -5.89 -7.98
C ASN A 1031 -52.51 -6.18 -6.67
N ARG A 1032 -51.18 -6.13 -6.72
CA ARG A 1032 -50.33 -6.38 -5.57
C ARG A 1032 -49.56 -5.13 -5.23
N THR A 1033 -49.66 -4.69 -3.99
CA THR A 1033 -48.78 -3.65 -3.45
C THR A 1033 -47.38 -4.25 -3.28
N VAL A 1034 -46.45 -3.79 -4.11
CA VAL A 1034 -45.05 -4.22 -4.08
C VAL A 1034 -44.26 -3.23 -3.21
N ILE A 1035 -43.54 -3.74 -2.22
CA ILE A 1035 -42.63 -2.96 -1.39
C ILE A 1035 -41.20 -3.29 -1.81
N GLU A 1036 -40.60 -2.40 -2.58
CA GLU A 1036 -39.21 -2.53 -3.01
C GLU A 1036 -38.29 -1.89 -1.95
N LYS A 1037 -37.54 -2.73 -1.22
CA LYS A 1037 -36.61 -2.29 -0.16
C LYS A 1037 -35.16 -2.18 -0.63
N LYS A 1038 -34.86 -2.69 -1.82
CA LYS A 1038 -33.51 -2.80 -2.35
C LYS A 1038 -33.48 -2.40 -3.82
N ARG A 1039 -32.43 -1.68 -4.23
CA ARG A 1039 -32.12 -1.39 -5.62
C ARG A 1039 -31.04 -2.36 -6.08
N GLU A 1040 -31.29 -3.07 -7.18
CA GLU A 1040 -30.26 -3.84 -7.88
C GLU A 1040 -29.83 -3.11 -9.15
N TYR A 1041 -28.52 -3.04 -9.42
CA TYR A 1041 -28.00 -2.50 -10.67
C TYR A 1041 -26.65 -3.13 -11.05
N THR A 1042 -26.35 -3.16 -12.35
CA THR A 1042 -25.02 -3.52 -12.85
C THR A 1042 -24.15 -2.26 -12.86
N PRO A 1043 -22.99 -2.24 -12.19
CA PRO A 1043 -22.17 -1.04 -12.13
C PRO A 1043 -21.54 -0.71 -13.49
N ASN A 1044 -21.33 0.58 -13.74
CA ASN A 1044 -20.48 1.03 -14.83
C ASN A 1044 -19.00 0.89 -14.43
N VAL A 1045 -18.11 0.84 -15.41
CA VAL A 1045 -16.67 0.68 -15.20
C VAL A 1045 -15.89 1.77 -15.91
N ILE A 1046 -15.05 2.49 -15.16
CA ILE A 1046 -14.00 3.36 -15.73
C ILE A 1046 -12.69 2.57 -15.70
N GLU A 1047 -12.05 2.45 -16.86
CA GLU A 1047 -10.82 1.68 -17.06
C GLU A 1047 -9.64 2.56 -17.47
N PRO A 1048 -8.74 2.88 -16.54
CA PRO A 1048 -7.37 3.28 -16.84
C PRO A 1048 -6.48 2.07 -17.18
N SER A 1049 -6.04 1.95 -18.43
CA SER A 1049 -5.19 0.88 -18.94
C SER A 1049 -3.81 1.39 -19.36
N PHE A 1050 -2.76 0.99 -18.63
CA PHE A 1050 -1.40 1.51 -18.79
C PHE A 1050 -0.49 0.52 -19.54
N GLY A 1051 0.02 0.94 -20.71
CA GLY A 1051 1.04 0.21 -21.46
C GLY A 1051 2.45 0.46 -20.92
N ILE A 1052 2.87 -0.27 -19.89
CA ILE A 1052 4.15 -0.03 -19.18
C ILE A 1052 5.36 0.00 -20.12
N GLY A 1053 5.39 -0.88 -21.14
CA GLY A 1053 6.47 -0.89 -22.14
C GLY A 1053 6.55 0.39 -22.97
N ARG A 1054 5.40 0.95 -23.38
CA ARG A 1054 5.33 2.21 -24.14
C ARG A 1054 5.74 3.39 -23.28
N ILE A 1055 5.25 3.46 -22.05
CA ILE A 1055 5.63 4.48 -21.06
C ILE A 1055 7.14 4.45 -20.80
N LEU A 1056 7.71 3.25 -20.62
CA LEU A 1056 9.14 3.07 -20.40
C LEU A 1056 9.98 3.55 -21.59
N TYR A 1057 9.59 3.22 -22.82
CA TYR A 1057 10.30 3.70 -24.02
C TYR A 1057 10.24 5.22 -24.13
N SER A 1058 9.06 5.82 -23.98
CA SER A 1058 8.88 7.27 -24.06
C SER A 1058 9.66 8.00 -22.95
N LEU A 1059 9.70 7.45 -21.72
CA LEU A 1059 10.52 7.99 -20.63
C LEU A 1059 12.02 7.96 -20.96
N ILE A 1060 12.52 6.85 -21.51
CA ILE A 1060 13.91 6.74 -21.95
C ILE A 1060 14.24 7.81 -22.99
N GLU A 1061 13.39 7.95 -24.00
CA GLU A 1061 13.61 8.93 -25.07
C GLU A 1061 13.56 10.37 -24.53
N HIS A 1062 12.59 10.70 -23.66
CA HIS A 1062 12.49 12.02 -23.04
C HIS A 1062 13.67 12.35 -22.13
N SER A 1063 14.31 11.32 -21.57
CA SER A 1063 15.49 11.43 -20.71
C SER A 1063 16.80 11.48 -21.52
N TYR A 1064 16.81 11.16 -22.81
CA TYR A 1064 18.04 11.07 -23.59
C TYR A 1064 18.58 12.43 -24.01
N SER A 1065 19.88 12.64 -23.80
CA SER A 1065 20.62 13.79 -24.31
C SER A 1065 22.09 13.42 -24.55
N VAL A 1066 22.81 14.27 -25.29
CA VAL A 1066 24.27 14.20 -25.46
C VAL A 1066 24.92 15.40 -24.78
N ARG A 1067 26.10 15.22 -24.21
CA ARG A 1067 26.84 16.30 -23.53
C ARG A 1067 27.28 17.37 -24.55
N ALA A 1068 27.18 18.63 -24.16
CA ALA A 1068 27.70 19.74 -24.95
C ALA A 1068 29.22 19.59 -25.17
N GLY A 1069 29.66 19.59 -26.43
CA GLY A 1069 31.07 19.48 -26.82
C GLY A 1069 31.61 18.06 -26.97
N ASP A 1070 30.80 17.02 -26.73
CA ASP A 1070 31.19 15.61 -26.93
C ASP A 1070 29.98 14.76 -27.36
N GLU A 1071 29.76 14.66 -28.67
CA GLU A 1071 28.63 13.93 -29.28
C GLU A 1071 28.64 12.43 -28.95
N GLN A 1072 29.76 11.88 -28.45
CA GLN A 1072 29.86 10.47 -28.06
C GLN A 1072 29.44 10.22 -26.60
N ARG A 1073 29.23 11.27 -25.79
CA ARG A 1073 28.86 11.14 -24.38
C ARG A 1073 27.36 11.33 -24.18
N ALA A 1074 26.62 10.24 -24.37
CA ALA A 1074 25.20 10.18 -24.08
C ALA A 1074 24.89 10.14 -22.58
N VAL A 1075 23.70 10.62 -22.21
CA VAL A 1075 23.19 10.68 -20.84
C VAL A 1075 21.70 10.34 -20.84
N LEU A 1076 21.28 9.52 -19.88
CA LEU A 1076 19.86 9.30 -19.59
C LEU A 1076 19.46 10.02 -18.30
N SER A 1077 18.78 11.15 -18.47
CA SER A 1077 18.33 12.05 -17.43
C SER A 1077 17.08 11.60 -16.66
N PHE A 1078 17.04 10.31 -16.25
CA PHE A 1078 15.92 9.79 -15.46
C PHE A 1078 15.73 10.56 -14.15
N ASN A 1079 14.47 10.78 -13.77
CA ASN A 1079 14.11 11.23 -12.43
C ASN A 1079 14.70 10.24 -11.39
N PRO A 1080 15.38 10.72 -10.33
CA PRO A 1080 15.96 9.88 -9.30
C PRO A 1080 15.00 8.83 -8.72
N ALA A 1081 13.70 9.13 -8.62
CA ALA A 1081 12.69 8.20 -8.10
C ALA A 1081 12.58 6.91 -8.94
N VAL A 1082 12.71 7.00 -10.26
CA VAL A 1082 12.56 5.85 -11.19
C VAL A 1082 13.89 5.31 -11.73
N ALA A 1083 14.99 6.07 -11.62
CA ALA A 1083 16.29 5.69 -12.14
C ALA A 1083 16.70 4.24 -11.75
N PRO A 1084 17.29 3.44 -12.67
CA PRO A 1084 17.52 1.99 -12.46
C PRO A 1084 18.37 1.69 -11.22
N PHE A 1085 19.46 2.43 -11.06
CA PHE A 1085 20.28 2.48 -9.86
C PHE A 1085 20.38 3.93 -9.42
N LYS A 1086 20.47 4.15 -8.11
CA LYS A 1086 20.39 5.49 -7.54
C LYS A 1086 21.76 6.12 -7.33
N CYS A 1087 22.77 5.29 -7.06
CA CYS A 1087 24.12 5.77 -6.79
C CYS A 1087 25.19 4.88 -7.42
N LEU A 1088 26.23 5.50 -7.97
CA LEU A 1088 27.43 4.84 -8.45
C LEU A 1088 28.56 5.02 -7.42
N ILE A 1089 29.39 4.00 -7.23
CA ILE A 1089 30.53 4.05 -6.31
C ILE A 1089 31.81 3.76 -7.10
N LEU A 1090 32.76 4.69 -7.05
CA LEU A 1090 33.98 4.65 -7.85
C LEU A 1090 35.22 4.88 -6.98
N PRO A 1091 36.21 3.99 -6.95
CA PRO A 1091 37.56 4.37 -6.52
C PRO A 1091 38.23 5.24 -7.60
N LEU A 1092 39.05 6.22 -7.24
CA LEU A 1092 39.74 7.08 -8.22
C LEU A 1092 40.68 6.27 -9.13
N SER A 1093 41.33 5.24 -8.60
CA SER A 1093 42.24 4.34 -9.34
C SER A 1093 42.22 2.92 -8.77
N GLY A 1094 43.06 2.01 -9.29
CA GLY A 1094 43.19 0.63 -8.78
C GLY A 1094 43.97 0.49 -7.46
N ASN A 1095 44.26 1.59 -6.74
CA ASN A 1095 45.04 1.55 -5.52
C ASN A 1095 44.35 0.71 -4.43
N ALA A 1096 45.12 -0.18 -3.78
CA ALA A 1096 44.58 -1.10 -2.76
C ALA A 1096 43.99 -0.36 -1.54
N SER A 1097 44.47 0.85 -1.21
CA SER A 1097 43.96 1.67 -0.11
C SER A 1097 42.48 2.06 -0.27
N PHE A 1098 41.95 2.10 -1.49
CA PHE A 1098 40.55 2.45 -1.75
C PHE A 1098 39.57 1.30 -1.54
N ARG A 1099 40.04 0.05 -1.41
CA ARG A 1099 39.14 -1.12 -1.27
C ARG A 1099 38.23 -0.99 -0.05
N GLN A 1100 38.80 -0.61 1.10
CA GLN A 1100 38.05 -0.54 2.34
C GLN A 1100 37.06 0.63 2.36
N PRO A 1101 37.43 1.87 1.97
CA PRO A 1101 36.46 2.96 1.84
C PRO A 1101 35.35 2.69 0.81
N VAL A 1102 35.64 2.08 -0.34
CA VAL A 1102 34.60 1.70 -1.32
C VAL A 1102 33.61 0.71 -0.71
N GLN A 1103 34.09 -0.30 0.02
CA GLN A 1103 33.21 -1.23 0.74
C GLN A 1103 32.41 -0.55 1.85
N ASP A 1104 32.98 0.46 2.51
CA ASP A 1104 32.29 1.25 3.54
C ASP A 1104 31.13 2.06 2.95
N VAL A 1105 31.39 2.82 1.89
CA VAL A 1105 30.36 3.58 1.14
C VAL A 1105 29.27 2.64 0.65
N ALA A 1106 29.63 1.51 0.04
CA ALA A 1106 28.66 0.53 -0.46
C ALA A 1106 27.80 -0.08 0.65
N ARG A 1107 28.40 -0.39 1.81
CA ARG A 1107 27.68 -0.90 2.98
C ARG A 1107 26.71 0.15 3.51
N ARG A 1108 27.10 1.42 3.56
CA ARG A 1108 26.27 2.53 4.05
C ARG A 1108 25.12 2.86 3.11
N LEU A 1109 25.35 2.94 1.80
CA LEU A 1109 24.28 3.11 0.81
C LEU A 1109 23.28 1.94 0.88
N ARG A 1110 23.77 0.69 0.95
CA ARG A 1110 22.92 -0.50 1.11
C ARG A 1110 22.12 -0.49 2.41
N THR A 1111 22.75 -0.11 3.51
CA THR A 1111 22.07 0.02 4.81
C THR A 1111 21.02 1.13 4.76
N SER A 1112 21.25 2.17 3.98
CA SER A 1112 20.32 3.29 3.78
C SER A 1112 19.25 3.04 2.72
N GLY A 1113 19.14 1.79 2.22
CA GLY A 1113 18.16 1.37 1.21
C GLY A 1113 18.31 2.06 -0.14
N VAL A 1114 19.50 2.59 -0.46
CA VAL A 1114 19.79 3.21 -1.74
C VAL A 1114 20.45 2.16 -2.66
N PRO A 1115 19.78 1.68 -3.73
CA PRO A 1115 20.39 0.81 -4.72
C PRO A 1115 21.63 1.46 -5.34
N ALA A 1116 22.79 0.84 -5.14
CA ALA A 1116 24.06 1.37 -5.60
C ALA A 1116 24.87 0.35 -6.41
N ARG A 1117 25.54 0.82 -7.45
CA ARG A 1117 26.43 0.03 -8.31
C ARG A 1117 27.88 0.40 -8.02
N ILE A 1118 28.76 -0.60 -7.88
CA ILE A 1118 30.20 -0.37 -7.73
C ILE A 1118 30.86 -0.57 -9.09
N ASP A 1119 31.75 0.35 -9.47
CA ASP A 1119 32.56 0.25 -10.68
C ASP A 1119 34.06 0.40 -10.35
N ASN A 1120 34.71 -0.76 -10.24
CA ASN A 1120 36.12 -0.91 -9.91
C ASN A 1120 37.03 -1.15 -11.13
N ALA A 1121 36.59 -0.82 -12.35
CA ALA A 1121 37.41 -1.07 -13.54
C ALA A 1121 38.65 -0.16 -13.56
N SER A 1122 39.76 -0.65 -13.01
CA SER A 1122 41.02 0.10 -12.85
C SER A 1122 41.71 0.42 -14.18
N SER A 1123 41.32 -0.23 -15.28
CA SER A 1123 41.83 0.02 -16.63
C SER A 1123 41.18 1.22 -17.32
N ALA A 1124 40.09 1.78 -16.77
CA ALA A 1124 39.38 2.93 -17.33
C ALA A 1124 39.56 4.19 -16.49
N SER A 1125 39.75 5.34 -17.15
CA SER A 1125 39.80 6.64 -16.49
C SER A 1125 38.50 6.92 -15.73
N ILE A 1126 38.56 7.77 -14.69
CA ILE A 1126 37.37 8.14 -13.90
C ILE A 1126 36.29 8.79 -14.79
N GLY A 1127 36.69 9.64 -15.75
CA GLY A 1127 35.79 10.25 -16.71
C GLY A 1127 35.06 9.22 -17.58
N ARG A 1128 35.76 8.18 -18.06
CA ARG A 1128 35.15 7.09 -18.84
C ARG A 1128 34.19 6.25 -17.99
N ARG A 1129 34.50 6.06 -16.70
CA ARG A 1129 33.59 5.37 -15.76
C ARG A 1129 32.35 6.19 -15.43
N TYR A 1130 32.47 7.51 -15.28
CA TYR A 1130 31.29 8.38 -15.19
C TYR A 1130 30.45 8.30 -16.46
N ALA A 1131 31.06 8.47 -17.64
CA ALA A 1131 30.34 8.48 -18.92
C ALA A 1131 29.46 7.23 -19.11
N ARG A 1132 30.02 6.03 -18.97
CA ARG A 1132 29.24 4.78 -19.15
C ARG A 1132 28.14 4.56 -18.11
N ASN A 1133 28.22 5.21 -16.94
CA ASN A 1133 27.18 5.10 -15.92
C ASN A 1133 26.14 6.22 -16.04
N ASP A 1134 26.52 7.37 -16.62
CA ASP A 1134 25.59 8.40 -17.09
C ASP A 1134 24.72 7.84 -18.25
N GLU A 1135 25.30 7.01 -19.13
CA GLU A 1135 24.60 6.31 -20.23
C GLU A 1135 23.50 5.34 -19.75
N ILE A 1136 23.63 4.78 -18.55
CA ILE A 1136 22.57 3.95 -17.93
C ILE A 1136 21.71 4.75 -16.94
N GLY A 1137 21.93 6.06 -16.85
CA GLY A 1137 21.10 7.02 -16.14
C GLY A 1137 21.18 6.96 -14.62
N ILE A 1138 22.32 6.57 -14.04
CA ILE A 1138 22.53 6.66 -12.59
C ILE A 1138 22.63 8.15 -12.19
N PRO A 1139 21.76 8.67 -11.32
CA PRO A 1139 21.66 10.10 -11.07
C PRO A 1139 22.79 10.65 -10.21
N PHE A 1140 23.37 9.84 -9.33
CA PHE A 1140 24.42 10.27 -8.40
C PHE A 1140 25.64 9.34 -8.42
N ALA A 1141 26.83 9.88 -8.17
CA ALA A 1141 28.05 9.10 -8.05
C ALA A 1141 28.92 9.56 -6.88
N VAL A 1142 29.35 8.61 -6.04
CA VAL A 1142 30.30 8.80 -4.94
C VAL A 1142 31.67 8.32 -5.38
N THR A 1143 32.63 9.24 -5.39
CA THR A 1143 34.03 8.95 -5.72
C THR A 1143 34.90 8.93 -4.48
N VAL A 1144 35.62 7.82 -4.31
CA VAL A 1144 36.61 7.57 -3.26
C VAL A 1144 38.00 7.87 -3.83
N ASP A 1145 38.69 8.84 -3.25
CA ASP A 1145 40.02 9.26 -3.70
C ASP A 1145 41.06 9.23 -2.56
N PHE A 1146 42.24 9.81 -2.80
CA PHE A 1146 43.32 9.82 -1.81
C PHE A 1146 42.98 10.65 -0.58
N ASP A 1147 42.15 11.68 -0.71
CA ASP A 1147 41.72 12.48 0.42
C ASP A 1147 40.70 11.71 1.25
N THR A 1148 39.86 10.86 0.64
CA THR A 1148 39.01 9.91 1.38
C THR A 1148 39.81 9.03 2.34
N VAL A 1149 41.02 8.60 1.97
CA VAL A 1149 41.87 7.78 2.84
C VAL A 1149 42.46 8.61 4.00
N LYS A 1150 42.66 9.92 3.80
CA LYS A 1150 43.24 10.82 4.80
C LYS A 1150 42.21 11.33 5.80
N ASP A 1151 41.05 11.77 5.33
CA ASP A 1151 40.08 12.52 6.13
C ASP A 1151 38.67 11.89 6.17
N GLY A 1152 38.43 10.82 5.41
CA GLY A 1152 37.13 10.14 5.37
C GLY A 1152 36.05 10.85 4.56
N SER A 1153 36.37 11.92 3.84
CA SER A 1153 35.46 12.63 2.94
C SER A 1153 35.40 12.00 1.55
N VAL A 1154 34.26 12.12 0.87
CA VAL A 1154 34.06 11.64 -0.50
C VAL A 1154 33.49 12.74 -1.37
N THR A 1155 33.68 12.58 -2.66
CA THR A 1155 33.11 13.49 -3.65
C THR A 1155 31.76 12.93 -4.12
N LEU A 1156 30.69 13.71 -3.97
CA LEU A 1156 29.37 13.39 -4.51
C LEU A 1156 29.14 14.21 -5.79
N ARG A 1157 28.91 13.50 -6.90
CA ARG A 1157 28.62 14.04 -8.22
C ARG A 1157 27.16 13.81 -8.59
N GLU A 1158 26.54 14.79 -9.21
CA GLU A 1158 25.24 14.64 -9.87
C GLU A 1158 25.39 14.52 -11.39
N ARG A 1159 24.57 13.66 -11.97
CA ARG A 1159 24.64 13.25 -13.38
C ARG A 1159 24.48 14.45 -14.29
N ASP A 1160 23.35 15.14 -14.30
CA ASP A 1160 22.96 16.07 -15.36
C ASP A 1160 23.83 17.33 -15.39
N SER A 1161 24.14 17.93 -14.26
CA SER A 1161 25.04 19.09 -14.16
C SER A 1161 26.52 18.73 -14.22
N THR A 1162 26.87 17.47 -13.92
CA THR A 1162 28.24 16.98 -13.68
C THR A 1162 28.98 17.63 -12.52
N LYS A 1163 28.33 18.56 -11.81
CA LYS A 1163 28.91 19.28 -10.67
C LYS A 1163 29.12 18.32 -9.51
N GLN A 1164 30.09 18.68 -8.68
CA GLN A 1164 30.56 17.85 -7.59
C GLN A 1164 30.55 18.67 -6.32
N ILE A 1165 30.27 18.03 -5.19
CA ILE A 1165 30.48 18.57 -3.86
C ILE A 1165 31.35 17.60 -3.07
N ARG A 1166 31.97 18.07 -1.99
CA ARG A 1166 32.72 17.24 -1.07
C ARG A 1166 32.01 17.22 0.28
N ALA A 1167 31.79 16.02 0.80
CA ALA A 1167 31.11 15.80 2.07
C ALA A 1167 31.71 14.57 2.76
N SER A 1168 31.45 14.39 4.06
CA SER A 1168 31.73 13.11 4.70
C SER A 1168 30.94 11.98 4.02
N VAL A 1169 31.41 10.73 4.14
CA VAL A 1169 30.66 9.57 3.62
C VAL A 1169 29.22 9.53 4.14
N GLU A 1170 29.01 9.90 5.41
CA GLU A 1170 27.68 9.89 6.02
C GLU A 1170 26.75 10.95 5.43
N GLU A 1171 27.23 12.19 5.28
CA GLU A 1171 26.50 13.27 4.63
C GLU A 1171 26.19 12.94 3.16
N ALA A 1172 27.17 12.41 2.41
CA ALA A 1172 26.96 12.05 1.02
C ALA A 1172 25.88 10.96 0.86
N VAL A 1173 25.86 9.95 1.73
CA VAL A 1173 24.84 8.89 1.74
C VAL A 1173 23.45 9.46 2.07
N GLN A 1174 23.37 10.34 3.06
CA GLN A 1174 22.11 10.97 3.46
C GLN A 1174 21.58 11.90 2.35
N LEU A 1175 22.45 12.69 1.73
CA LEU A 1175 22.09 13.55 0.59
C LEU A 1175 21.56 12.74 -0.58
N VAL A 1176 22.25 11.66 -0.98
CA VAL A 1176 21.77 10.79 -2.06
C VAL A 1176 20.38 10.25 -1.74
N LYS A 1177 20.13 9.85 -0.49
CA LYS A 1177 18.82 9.36 -0.06
C LYS A 1177 17.73 10.43 -0.16
N GLU A 1178 17.99 11.64 0.33
CA GLU A 1178 17.05 12.76 0.25
C GLU A 1178 16.76 13.18 -1.19
N LEU A 1179 17.80 13.20 -2.04
CA LEU A 1179 17.68 13.50 -3.47
C LEU A 1179 16.87 12.43 -4.21
N VAL A 1180 17.04 11.15 -3.88
CA VAL A 1180 16.27 10.05 -4.46
C VAL A 1180 14.82 10.06 -4.02
N ALA A 1181 14.55 10.44 -2.77
CA ALA A 1181 13.19 10.57 -2.23
C ALA A 1181 12.47 11.85 -2.71
N GLY A 1182 13.17 12.78 -3.37
CA GLY A 1182 12.61 14.07 -3.76
C GLY A 1182 12.43 15.07 -2.60
N ASN A 1183 13.02 14.79 -1.43
CA ASN A 1183 12.93 15.65 -0.25
C ASN A 1183 13.84 16.90 -0.35
N THR A 1184 14.82 16.88 -1.25
CA THR A 1184 15.70 18.00 -1.58
C THR A 1184 16.06 17.94 -3.06
N THR A 1185 16.43 19.07 -3.65
CA THR A 1185 16.96 19.12 -5.02
C THR A 1185 18.48 19.19 -5.04
N TRP A 1186 19.08 18.93 -6.21
CA TRP A 1186 20.51 19.14 -6.40
C TRP A 1186 20.90 20.62 -6.25
N GLU A 1187 20.02 21.53 -6.67
CA GLU A 1187 20.21 22.97 -6.49
C GLU A 1187 20.27 23.35 -5.01
N ASP A 1188 19.38 22.80 -4.19
CA ASP A 1188 19.40 23.01 -2.73
C ASP A 1188 20.67 22.43 -2.10
N THR A 1189 21.15 21.32 -2.62
CA THR A 1189 22.41 20.71 -2.19
C THR A 1189 23.58 21.64 -2.50
N MET A 1190 23.66 22.20 -3.70
CA MET A 1190 24.70 23.15 -4.09
C MET A 1190 24.63 24.50 -3.34
N ARG A 1191 23.47 24.88 -2.80
CA ARG A 1191 23.37 26.06 -1.90
C ARG A 1191 23.98 25.79 -0.53
N LYS A 1192 24.00 24.53 -0.09
CA LYS A 1192 24.49 24.11 1.23
C LYS A 1192 25.96 23.71 1.24
N TYR A 1193 26.47 23.16 0.14
CA TYR A 1193 27.84 22.67 0.03
C TYR A 1193 28.60 23.41 -1.08
N PRO A 1194 29.86 23.81 -0.84
CA PRO A 1194 30.67 24.43 -1.88
C PRO A 1194 30.91 23.45 -3.02
N VAL A 1195 30.87 23.96 -4.25
CA VAL A 1195 31.22 23.17 -5.44
C VAL A 1195 32.67 22.75 -5.34
N PHE A 1196 32.92 21.46 -5.45
CA PHE A 1196 34.25 20.88 -5.45
C PHE A 1196 34.79 20.85 -6.88
N GLU A 1197 35.75 21.73 -7.16
CA GLU A 1197 36.53 21.70 -8.40
C GLU A 1197 37.82 20.91 -8.13
N THR A 1198 37.97 19.74 -8.75
CA THR A 1198 39.28 19.10 -8.85
C THR A 1198 40.20 20.02 -9.64
N ALA A 1199 41.34 20.42 -9.07
CA ALA A 1199 42.38 21.12 -9.80
C ALA A 1199 42.65 20.37 -11.11
N ALA A 1200 42.48 21.05 -12.24
CA ALA A 1200 42.75 20.50 -13.55
C ALA A 1200 44.18 19.95 -13.57
N SER A 1201 44.34 18.63 -13.63
CA SER A 1201 45.56 18.04 -14.15
C SER A 1201 45.47 18.16 -15.67
N GLU A 1202 46.33 19.00 -16.24
CA GLU A 1202 46.71 18.96 -17.67
C GLU A 1202 47.02 17.53 -18.15
#